data_AF-A0A6L8UVR7-F1
#
_entry.id   AF-A0A6L8UVR7-F1
#
_cell.length_a   1.000
_cell.length_b   1.000
_cell.length_c   1.000
_cell.angle_alpha   90.00
_cell.angle_beta   90.00
_cell.angle_gamma   90.00
#
_symmetry.space_group_name_H-M   'P 1'
#
loop_
_entity.id
_entity.type
_entity.pdbx_description
1 polymer ?
#
loop_
_entity_poly.entity_id
_entity_poly.type
_entity_poly.pdbx_seq_one_letter_code
_entity_poly.pdbx_strand_id
1 'polypeptide(L)'
;MSKPIRNTRLTTIALMATLLLGMVAPTSAGASESQSAVSSSLNKLTIAGNSYFEIKQIHLLPSQSGNMATFIVTLHNEGSSELKFTDYWARLKSKSGIPFSARLLPADKDKNIVAPGSTTDFTFYATVNANTKLQDLVVQIIKWDFSQSNFEHLLGEVAIPDTFTDVTPANDDSMISVGGSDLKASITKFTSNKNEKYYIPTVYLTLENVGSQAVTIPSYLFSIRTSDGLVYPLDAKGTKDLILNPKESKEIQLSGSVPVSVAASNWQLTVAENIEELKLNIPIAAFQLPTITAGDEGSLGKEYAFTSKSGIYTAQLNALHRLPWDDQDILTADLTLSNKGEESLPIPKLSGYFLLDNAVKIAANLVQTAKVIGLGAGESVHAQLVGKVPYSNEFSQIKLVLQEIEENDSTVGTDTANVKTTDVLEFSSKDDVQPIPFIGKGESYTTNDTGRKSQFKVLGVSTYWDNTNVLYSAMVEVTNLEKRFLAVPKLVANFRSADGTVFPATVAEVKDKVSPSGKGLLNVWASVPKGYSTSNLNLILGEAVTDGRLAEGEKDVVDSYVNPAAYWLPDEKTNVATTLANVELLPYTISMNKIGTSIEDGMFTLKFNYELTKEKLTEMSTEGHNLLLVFEDGGGEKRFEKKFDFKDFDVMNGDSTADEDDKIRLGKRENFKISISDPGLIYKTQFLKQYTLSIYDEFQGQRKLLASQKADWFITTD
;
A
#
# COMPACT_ATOMS: atom_id res chain seq x y z
N MET A 1 -41.72 -27.02 -26.69
CA MET A 1 -43.08 -27.16 -27.28
C MET A 1 -43.84 -28.10 -26.35
N SER A 2 -44.94 -27.79 -25.68
CA SER A 2 -46.06 -26.88 -25.93
C SER A 2 -46.69 -26.44 -24.58
N LYS A 3 -46.94 -25.13 -24.43
CA LYS A 3 -48.13 -24.58 -23.74
C LYS A 3 -49.26 -24.51 -24.81
N PRO A 4 -50.56 -24.27 -24.52
CA PRO A 4 -51.14 -23.53 -23.39
C PRO A 4 -52.43 -24.20 -22.83
N ILE A 5 -53.18 -23.61 -21.89
CA ILE A 5 -54.42 -22.85 -22.18
C ILE A 5 -54.84 -22.07 -20.92
N ARG A 6 -55.20 -20.79 -21.12
CA ARG A 6 -55.86 -19.87 -20.18
C ARG A 6 -57.36 -20.18 -20.12
N ASN A 7 -57.98 -19.97 -18.96
CA ASN A 7 -59.38 -19.53 -18.89
C ASN A 7 -59.54 -18.44 -17.81
N THR A 8 -60.21 -17.39 -18.24
CA THR A 8 -60.57 -16.12 -17.59
C THR A 8 -61.89 -16.19 -16.81
N ARG A 9 -62.03 -15.31 -15.80
CA ARG A 9 -63.19 -14.41 -15.46
C ARG A 9 -63.35 -14.30 -13.93
N LEU A 10 -63.03 -13.15 -13.33
CA LEU A 10 -63.83 -11.91 -13.11
C LEU A 10 -64.67 -11.93 -11.81
N THR A 11 -64.16 -11.15 -10.83
CA THR A 11 -64.86 -10.18 -9.95
C THR A 11 -66.05 -10.61 -9.08
N THR A 12 -65.89 -10.52 -7.74
CA THR A 12 -66.67 -9.60 -6.84
C THR A 12 -66.17 -9.57 -5.38
N ILE A 13 -65.74 -8.38 -4.94
CA ILE A 13 -66.13 -7.58 -3.74
C ILE A 13 -66.37 -8.24 -2.34
N ALA A 14 -65.61 -7.69 -1.37
CA ALA A 14 -65.91 -7.32 0.04
C ALA A 14 -65.94 -8.34 1.22
N LEU A 15 -64.95 -8.12 2.10
CA LEU A 15 -65.06 -7.60 3.50
C LEU A 15 -65.48 -8.53 4.66
N MET A 16 -64.55 -8.61 5.62
CA MET A 16 -64.65 -8.85 7.07
C MET A 16 -65.06 -10.23 7.60
N ALA A 17 -64.15 -10.87 8.36
CA ALA A 17 -64.28 -11.05 9.82
C ALA A 17 -63.11 -11.88 10.39
N THR A 18 -62.38 -11.25 11.31
CA THR A 18 -61.67 -11.79 12.49
C THR A 18 -61.48 -13.30 12.66
N LEU A 19 -60.22 -13.73 12.84
CA LEU A 19 -59.86 -14.85 13.73
C LEU A 19 -58.65 -14.47 14.59
N LEU A 20 -58.86 -14.39 15.90
CA LEU A 20 -57.84 -14.37 16.95
C LEU A 20 -57.18 -15.75 17.05
N LEU A 21 -55.86 -15.79 17.28
CA LEU A 21 -55.19 -16.76 18.16
C LEU A 21 -53.70 -16.43 18.34
N GLY A 22 -53.33 -16.14 19.60
CA GLY A 22 -52.11 -16.62 20.25
C GLY A 22 -50.76 -15.96 19.89
N MET A 23 -50.42 -14.86 20.58
CA MET A 23 -49.00 -14.50 20.81
C MET A 23 -48.63 -14.82 22.26
N VAL A 24 -47.70 -15.76 22.41
CA VAL A 24 -46.94 -16.01 23.63
C VAL A 24 -45.92 -14.89 23.74
N ALA A 25 -45.95 -14.12 24.83
CA ALA A 25 -44.95 -13.10 25.11
C ALA A 25 -43.64 -13.76 25.60
N PRO A 26 -42.49 -13.52 24.94
CA PRO A 26 -41.21 -13.69 25.59
C PRO A 26 -40.91 -12.46 26.45
N THR A 27 -40.57 -12.78 27.69
CA THR A 27 -40.10 -11.94 28.79
C THR A 27 -38.99 -10.97 28.41
N SER A 28 -39.11 -9.74 28.92
CA SER A 28 -38.14 -8.65 28.87
C SER A 28 -36.77 -9.06 29.43
N ALA A 29 -35.78 -9.15 28.55
CA ALA A 29 -34.37 -8.98 28.91
C ALA A 29 -34.05 -7.48 28.85
N GLY A 30 -33.49 -6.94 29.93
CA GLY A 30 -33.23 -5.51 30.10
C GLY A 30 -32.41 -4.92 28.95
N ALA A 31 -33.06 -4.08 28.16
CA ALA A 31 -32.36 -3.08 27.38
C ALA A 31 -31.78 -2.07 28.38
N SER A 32 -30.46 -1.96 28.44
CA SER A 32 -29.84 -0.73 28.90
C SER A 32 -30.44 0.40 28.06
N GLU A 33 -31.22 1.26 28.70
CA GLU A 33 -31.72 2.47 28.11
C GLU A 33 -30.52 3.28 27.61
N SER A 34 -30.35 3.31 26.29
CA SER A 34 -29.56 4.34 25.63
C SER A 34 -30.19 5.67 26.01
N GLN A 35 -29.52 6.43 26.89
CA GLN A 35 -29.89 7.81 27.17
C GLN A 35 -29.84 8.59 25.86
N SER A 36 -31.01 8.85 25.27
CA SER A 36 -31.16 9.91 24.27
C SER A 36 -30.66 11.22 24.89
N ALA A 37 -29.86 11.98 24.13
CA ALA A 37 -29.33 13.27 24.54
C ALA A 37 -30.49 14.18 25.02
N VAL A 38 -30.49 14.48 26.32
CA VAL A 38 -31.32 15.54 26.86
C VAL A 38 -30.60 16.86 26.54
N SER A 39 -30.83 17.43 25.37
CA SER A 39 -30.73 18.89 25.24
C SER A 39 -31.91 19.44 26.05
N SER A 40 -31.69 19.66 27.35
CA SER A 40 -32.68 20.34 28.18
C SER A 40 -32.89 21.72 27.54
N SER A 41 -34.06 21.95 26.93
CA SER A 41 -34.40 23.26 26.37
C SER A 41 -34.13 24.32 27.44
N LEU A 42 -33.26 25.28 27.14
CA LEU A 42 -32.99 26.37 28.06
C LEU A 42 -34.30 27.13 28.31
N ASN A 43 -34.50 27.60 29.55
CA ASN A 43 -35.78 28.16 29.98
C ASN A 43 -36.26 29.29 29.06
N LYS A 44 -37.56 29.28 28.75
CA LYS A 44 -38.23 30.35 28.00
C LYS A 44 -38.49 31.55 28.91
N LEU A 45 -38.36 32.75 28.36
CA LEU A 45 -38.63 34.02 29.01
C LEU A 45 -39.81 34.71 28.33
N THR A 46 -40.99 34.62 28.92
CA THR A 46 -42.20 35.21 28.37
C THR A 46 -42.12 36.74 28.39
N ILE A 47 -42.59 37.39 27.32
CA ILE A 47 -42.76 38.83 27.23
C ILE A 47 -44.25 39.20 27.21
N ALA A 48 -44.61 40.41 26.77
CA ALA A 48 -46.00 40.83 26.69
C ALA A 48 -46.81 39.93 25.70
N GLY A 49 -47.93 39.39 26.17
CA GLY A 49 -48.78 38.46 25.41
C GLY A 49 -48.25 37.01 25.46
N ASN A 50 -48.41 36.27 24.35
CA ASN A 50 -47.90 34.91 24.19
C ASN A 50 -46.47 34.85 23.61
N SER A 51 -45.86 36.00 23.33
CA SER A 51 -44.51 36.09 22.75
C SER A 51 -43.46 35.80 23.81
N TYR A 52 -42.30 35.27 23.42
CA TYR A 52 -41.24 34.90 24.37
C TYR A 52 -39.85 34.89 23.74
N PHE A 53 -38.83 35.03 24.58
CA PHE A 53 -37.44 34.76 24.25
C PHE A 53 -37.06 33.33 24.65
N GLU A 54 -36.18 32.72 23.87
CA GLU A 54 -35.62 31.41 24.11
C GLU A 54 -34.11 31.46 23.84
N ILE A 55 -33.31 30.82 24.68
CA ILE A 55 -31.88 30.64 24.38
C ILE A 55 -31.77 29.34 23.59
N LYS A 56 -31.53 29.44 22.29
CA LYS A 56 -31.48 28.29 21.39
C LYS A 56 -30.20 27.49 21.56
N GLN A 57 -29.07 28.18 21.64
CA GLN A 57 -27.73 27.59 21.76
C GLN A 57 -26.80 28.52 22.54
N ILE A 58 -25.78 27.94 23.20
CA ILE A 58 -24.66 28.67 23.79
C ILE A 58 -23.40 27.80 23.72
N HIS A 59 -22.29 28.39 23.29
CA HIS A 59 -20.99 27.75 23.15
C HIS A 59 -19.91 28.53 23.87
N LEU A 60 -18.86 27.84 24.30
CA LEU A 60 -17.71 28.46 24.96
C LEU A 60 -16.39 27.85 24.44
N LEU A 61 -15.50 28.67 23.87
CA LEU A 61 -14.16 28.25 23.45
C LEU A 61 -13.05 29.10 24.08
N PRO A 62 -11.90 28.50 24.44
CA PRO A 62 -10.71 29.26 24.79
C PRO A 62 -10.26 30.20 23.66
N SER A 63 -9.76 31.38 24.02
CA SER A 63 -9.26 32.43 23.13
C SER A 63 -8.03 33.11 23.74
N GLN A 64 -7.30 33.92 22.96
CA GLN A 64 -6.08 34.60 23.43
C GLN A 64 -6.34 35.58 24.59
N SER A 65 -7.56 36.13 24.69
CA SER A 65 -7.95 37.15 25.67
C SER A 65 -8.85 36.63 26.79
N GLY A 66 -9.03 35.31 26.92
CA GLY A 66 -9.98 34.70 27.85
C GLY A 66 -10.75 33.56 27.18
N ASN A 67 -12.01 33.34 27.54
CA ASN A 67 -12.89 32.43 26.78
C ASN A 67 -13.86 33.27 25.92
N MET A 68 -14.18 32.80 24.72
CA MET A 68 -15.19 33.38 23.84
C MET A 68 -16.51 32.63 24.03
N ALA A 69 -17.52 33.33 24.54
CA ALA A 69 -18.88 32.83 24.64
C ALA A 69 -19.69 33.33 23.44
N THR A 70 -20.43 32.43 22.80
CA THR A 70 -21.40 32.76 21.74
C THR A 70 -22.75 32.17 22.10
N PHE A 71 -23.83 32.91 21.96
CA PHE A 71 -25.17 32.41 22.25
C PHE A 71 -26.21 32.99 21.31
N ILE A 72 -27.24 32.19 21.01
CA ILE A 72 -28.35 32.57 20.15
C ILE A 72 -29.59 32.79 21.01
N VAL A 73 -30.15 33.99 20.92
CA VAL A 73 -31.43 34.37 21.49
C VAL A 73 -32.47 34.38 20.38
N THR A 74 -33.50 33.55 20.52
CA THR A 74 -34.61 33.46 19.58
C THR A 74 -35.80 34.25 20.14
N LEU A 75 -36.32 35.19 19.36
CA LEU A 75 -37.56 35.91 19.68
C LEU A 75 -38.72 35.31 18.89
N HIS A 76 -39.68 34.73 19.59
CA HIS A 76 -40.94 34.23 19.03
C HIS A 76 -42.03 35.29 19.22
N ASN A 77 -42.50 35.89 18.12
CA ASN A 77 -43.59 36.87 18.15
C ASN A 77 -44.94 36.18 17.90
N GLU A 78 -45.54 35.65 18.96
CA GLU A 78 -46.88 35.04 18.91
C GLU A 78 -48.01 36.09 19.02
N GLY A 79 -47.66 37.38 18.91
CA GLY A 79 -48.61 38.48 18.95
C GLY A 79 -49.23 38.80 17.59
N SER A 80 -50.11 39.80 17.58
CA SER A 80 -50.76 40.32 16.36
C SER A 80 -50.10 41.60 15.83
N SER A 81 -49.03 42.08 16.45
CA SER A 81 -48.29 43.29 16.08
C SER A 81 -46.81 43.00 15.94
N GLU A 82 -46.11 43.78 15.13
CA GLU A 82 -44.65 43.69 15.03
C GLU A 82 -43.96 43.97 16.37
N LEU A 83 -42.85 43.28 16.62
CA LEU A 83 -41.97 43.55 17.74
C LEU A 83 -40.66 44.15 17.20
N LYS A 84 -40.19 45.21 17.83
CA LYS A 84 -38.89 45.82 17.49
C LYS A 84 -37.83 45.25 18.40
N PHE A 85 -36.85 44.56 17.83
CA PHE A 85 -35.75 44.02 18.62
C PHE A 85 -34.89 45.13 19.25
N THR A 86 -34.87 46.33 18.66
CA THR A 86 -34.21 47.51 19.22
C THR A 86 -34.72 47.92 20.60
N ASP A 87 -35.93 47.47 20.98
CA ASP A 87 -36.49 47.69 22.31
C ASP A 87 -35.91 46.73 23.36
N TYR A 88 -35.14 45.74 22.93
CA TYR A 88 -34.60 44.66 23.76
C TYR A 88 -33.09 44.54 23.58
N TRP A 89 -32.43 43.92 24.55
CA TRP A 89 -31.06 43.47 24.40
C TRP A 89 -30.72 42.34 25.39
N ALA A 90 -29.60 41.66 25.15
CA ALA A 90 -29.11 40.58 25.98
C ALA A 90 -27.80 40.96 26.70
N ARG A 91 -27.73 40.68 28.01
CA ARG A 91 -26.49 40.71 28.81
C ARG A 91 -26.02 39.30 29.13
N LEU A 92 -24.72 39.15 29.29
CA LEU A 92 -24.11 37.93 29.83
C LEU A 92 -23.46 38.27 31.18
N LYS A 93 -23.64 37.43 32.19
CA LYS A 93 -22.95 37.55 33.48
C LYS A 93 -22.57 36.17 34.01
N SER A 94 -21.68 36.11 35.00
CA SER A 94 -21.47 34.89 35.77
C SER A 94 -22.56 34.69 36.82
N LYS A 95 -22.73 33.47 37.33
CA LYS A 95 -23.53 33.14 38.53
C LYS A 95 -23.08 33.92 39.77
N SER A 96 -21.81 34.34 39.82
CA SER A 96 -21.27 35.22 40.86
C SER A 96 -21.56 36.71 40.64
N GLY A 97 -22.24 37.08 39.55
CA GLY A 97 -22.68 38.45 39.25
C GLY A 97 -21.68 39.30 38.45
N ILE A 98 -20.59 38.73 37.94
CA ILE A 98 -19.61 39.47 37.14
C ILE A 98 -20.20 39.71 35.74
N PRO A 99 -20.39 40.97 35.29
CA PRO A 99 -20.94 41.25 33.98
C PRO A 99 -19.90 41.05 32.86
N PHE A 100 -20.35 40.56 31.71
CA PHE A 100 -19.59 40.44 30.47
C PHE A 100 -20.25 41.25 29.35
N SER A 101 -19.45 41.93 28.52
CA SER A 101 -19.97 42.76 27.44
C SER A 101 -20.37 41.90 26.25
N ALA A 102 -21.65 41.52 26.20
CA ALA A 102 -22.24 40.83 25.06
C ALA A 102 -22.54 41.82 23.92
N ARG A 103 -22.26 41.41 22.69
CA ARG A 103 -22.46 42.20 21.47
C ARG A 103 -23.15 41.36 20.42
N LEU A 104 -24.05 41.96 19.65
CA LEU A 104 -24.71 41.31 18.52
C LEU A 104 -23.70 41.11 17.37
N LEU A 105 -23.77 39.97 16.68
CA LEU A 105 -22.95 39.74 15.49
C LEU A 105 -23.33 40.72 14.36
N PRO A 106 -22.35 41.18 13.55
CA PRO A 106 -22.61 42.09 12.43
C PRO A 106 -23.67 41.60 11.45
N ALA A 107 -23.76 40.28 11.23
CA ALA A 107 -24.78 39.67 10.35
C ALA A 107 -26.22 39.89 10.84
N ASP A 108 -26.40 40.14 12.14
CA ASP A 108 -27.71 40.29 12.76
C ASP A 108 -28.08 41.75 13.05
N LYS A 109 -27.18 42.70 12.78
CA LYS A 109 -27.36 44.13 13.12
C LYS A 109 -28.61 44.78 12.49
N ASP A 110 -29.02 44.29 11.33
CA ASP A 110 -30.14 44.84 10.57
C ASP A 110 -31.47 44.14 10.90
N LYS A 111 -31.45 43.09 11.72
CA LYS A 111 -32.65 42.36 12.19
C LYS A 111 -33.40 43.18 13.25
N ASN A 112 -34.08 44.25 12.85
CA ASN A 112 -34.69 45.17 13.82
C ASN A 112 -36.17 44.91 14.11
N ILE A 113 -36.84 44.12 13.27
CA ILE A 113 -38.29 43.88 13.33
C ILE A 113 -38.55 42.37 13.26
N VAL A 114 -39.42 41.89 14.15
CA VAL A 114 -39.96 40.52 14.14
C VAL A 114 -41.46 40.63 13.87
N ALA A 115 -41.88 40.12 12.71
CA ALA A 115 -43.27 40.20 12.26
C ALA A 115 -44.21 39.35 13.15
N PRO A 116 -45.53 39.67 13.19
CA PRO A 116 -46.52 38.81 13.85
C PRO A 116 -46.45 37.36 13.36
N GLY A 117 -46.49 36.39 14.28
CA GLY A 117 -46.43 34.95 13.98
C GLY A 117 -45.08 34.46 13.46
N SER A 118 -44.02 35.27 13.55
CA SER A 118 -42.68 34.91 13.07
C SER A 118 -41.68 34.75 14.22
N THR A 119 -40.60 34.06 13.91
CA THR A 119 -39.49 33.80 14.82
C THR A 119 -38.19 34.31 14.21
N THR A 120 -37.37 35.00 15.00
CA THR A 120 -36.07 35.53 14.54
C THR A 120 -34.95 35.19 15.53
N ASP A 121 -33.83 34.69 15.02
CA ASP A 121 -32.61 34.39 15.77
C ASP A 121 -31.65 35.58 15.80
N PHE A 122 -31.10 35.86 16.99
CA PHE A 122 -30.12 36.89 17.29
C PHE A 122 -28.88 36.30 17.95
N THR A 123 -27.74 36.44 17.32
CA THR A 123 -26.48 35.83 17.75
C THR A 123 -25.62 36.86 18.45
N PHE A 124 -25.25 36.55 19.70
CA PHE A 124 -24.41 37.39 20.54
C PHE A 124 -23.07 36.71 20.82
N TYR A 125 -22.03 37.52 20.98
CA TYR A 125 -20.73 37.08 21.43
C TYR A 125 -20.22 37.93 22.59
N ALA A 126 -19.41 37.34 23.47
CA ALA A 126 -18.78 38.01 24.61
C ALA A 126 -17.44 37.35 24.95
N THR A 127 -16.43 38.16 25.29
CA THR A 127 -15.22 37.65 25.95
C THR A 127 -15.47 37.54 27.45
N VAL A 128 -15.23 36.36 28.01
CA VAL A 128 -15.36 36.05 29.44
C VAL A 128 -13.99 35.65 30.02
N ASN A 129 -13.87 35.60 31.34
CA ASN A 129 -12.60 35.24 31.99
C ASN A 129 -12.17 33.81 31.64
N ALA A 130 -10.87 33.55 31.59
CA ALA A 130 -10.31 32.24 31.23
C ALA A 130 -10.79 31.09 32.12
N ASN A 131 -11.08 31.37 33.40
CA ASN A 131 -11.56 30.36 34.36
C ASN A 131 -13.09 30.21 34.38
N THR A 132 -13.83 31.05 33.65
CA THR A 132 -15.29 30.95 33.57
C THR A 132 -15.67 29.72 32.75
N LYS A 133 -16.46 28.82 33.34
CA LYS A 133 -17.02 27.64 32.66
C LYS A 133 -18.37 27.98 32.04
N LEU A 134 -18.83 27.13 31.12
CA LEU A 134 -20.13 27.29 30.47
C LEU A 134 -21.27 27.34 31.50
N GLN A 135 -21.21 26.47 32.51
CA GLN A 135 -22.22 26.37 33.57
C GLN A 135 -22.18 27.57 34.53
N ASP A 136 -21.16 28.43 34.47
CA ASP A 136 -21.12 29.66 35.27
C ASP A 136 -21.92 30.79 34.62
N LEU A 137 -22.39 30.64 33.39
CA LEU A 137 -23.01 31.71 32.62
C LEU A 137 -24.51 31.88 32.93
N VAL A 138 -24.94 33.14 32.89
CA VAL A 138 -26.34 33.56 33.00
C VAL A 138 -26.61 34.59 31.92
N VAL A 139 -27.59 34.31 31.06
CA VAL A 139 -28.07 35.24 30.03
C VAL A 139 -29.23 36.04 30.61
N GLN A 140 -29.16 37.36 30.55
CA GLN A 140 -30.25 38.25 30.97
C GLN A 140 -30.88 38.89 29.73
N ILE A 141 -32.20 38.95 29.68
CA ILE A 141 -32.92 39.70 28.65
C ILE A 141 -33.54 40.94 29.26
N ILE A 142 -33.28 42.09 28.65
CA ILE A 142 -33.65 43.41 29.16
C ILE A 142 -34.46 44.12 28.08
N LYS A 143 -35.48 44.86 28.51
CA LYS A 143 -36.23 45.80 27.68
C LYS A 143 -35.85 47.23 28.05
N TRP A 144 -35.70 48.10 27.06
CA TRP A 144 -35.61 49.54 27.31
C TRP A 144 -36.93 50.06 27.92
N ASP A 145 -36.84 50.70 29.08
CA ASP A 145 -37.96 51.30 29.79
C ASP A 145 -37.55 52.68 30.30
N PHE A 146 -37.86 53.71 29.51
CA PHE A 146 -37.51 55.09 29.83
C PHE A 146 -38.20 55.66 31.08
N SER A 147 -39.12 54.91 31.70
CA SER A 147 -39.70 55.26 33.00
C SER A 147 -38.81 54.86 34.18
N GLN A 148 -37.84 53.97 33.98
CA GLN A 148 -36.89 53.55 35.02
C GLN A 148 -35.69 54.49 35.11
N SER A 149 -35.12 54.62 36.31
CA SER A 149 -33.95 55.49 36.56
C SER A 149 -32.68 55.11 35.78
N ASN A 150 -32.53 53.83 35.44
CA ASN A 150 -31.45 53.28 34.60
C ASN A 150 -31.92 52.96 33.17
N PHE A 151 -33.15 53.35 32.82
CA PHE A 151 -33.80 53.10 31.54
C PHE A 151 -33.96 51.61 31.16
N GLU A 152 -33.82 50.68 32.11
CA GLU A 152 -33.81 49.24 31.84
C GLU A 152 -34.82 48.50 32.70
N HIS A 153 -35.60 47.62 32.07
CA HIS A 153 -36.47 46.66 32.72
C HIS A 153 -35.99 45.23 32.45
N LEU A 154 -35.50 44.54 33.48
CA LEU A 154 -35.08 43.13 33.39
C LEU A 154 -36.32 42.25 33.19
N LEU A 155 -36.43 41.61 32.03
CA LEU A 155 -37.53 40.68 31.72
C LEU A 155 -37.31 39.31 32.38
N GLY A 156 -36.05 38.91 32.51
CA GLY A 156 -35.66 37.74 33.28
C GLY A 156 -34.27 37.24 32.92
N GLU A 157 -33.91 36.09 33.51
CA GLU A 157 -32.58 35.51 33.41
C GLU A 157 -32.66 34.01 33.18
N VAL A 158 -31.74 33.50 32.37
CA VAL A 158 -31.56 32.06 32.10
C VAL A 158 -30.16 31.69 32.54
N ALA A 159 -30.06 31.03 33.69
CA ALA A 159 -28.82 30.39 34.12
C ALA A 159 -28.62 29.09 33.36
N ILE A 160 -27.40 28.85 32.90
CA ILE A 160 -27.06 27.59 32.24
C ILE A 160 -27.09 26.46 33.29
N PRO A 161 -27.92 25.41 33.10
CA PRO A 161 -28.00 24.29 34.02
C PRO A 161 -26.68 23.52 34.10
N ASP A 162 -26.41 22.90 35.25
CA ASP A 162 -25.18 22.11 35.43
C ASP A 162 -25.16 20.86 34.52
N THR A 163 -26.32 20.42 34.04
CA THR A 163 -26.49 19.31 33.09
C THR A 163 -26.34 19.73 31.63
N PHE A 164 -26.26 21.02 31.32
CA PHE A 164 -26.17 21.50 29.95
C PHE A 164 -24.72 21.38 29.43
N THR A 165 -24.59 20.88 28.20
CA THR A 165 -23.33 20.77 27.47
C THR A 165 -23.48 21.39 26.08
N ASP A 166 -22.44 22.12 25.64
CA ASP A 166 -22.35 22.65 24.28
C ASP A 166 -21.69 21.65 23.31
N VAL A 167 -21.46 20.42 23.79
CA VAL A 167 -20.79 19.33 23.07
C VAL A 167 -21.82 18.28 22.68
N THR A 168 -22.00 18.11 21.37
CA THR A 168 -22.83 17.05 20.79
C THR A 168 -22.18 15.69 21.06
N PRO A 169 -22.91 14.69 21.60
CA PRO A 169 -22.39 13.36 21.87
C PRO A 169 -21.81 12.67 20.62
N ALA A 170 -20.95 11.69 20.84
CA ALA A 170 -20.40 10.88 19.75
C ALA A 170 -21.53 10.13 19.03
N ASN A 171 -21.50 10.14 17.69
CA ASN A 171 -22.50 9.57 16.77
C ASN A 171 -23.85 10.30 16.71
N ASP A 172 -24.01 11.44 17.39
CA ASP A 172 -25.18 12.31 17.22
C ASP A 172 -24.91 13.41 16.18
N ASP A 173 -26.00 13.94 15.62
CA ASP A 173 -25.98 15.05 14.67
C ASP A 173 -26.22 16.40 15.39
N SER A 174 -25.54 17.46 14.94
CA SER A 174 -25.75 18.85 15.38
C SER A 174 -26.22 19.72 14.22
N MET A 175 -27.11 20.67 14.49
CA MET A 175 -27.50 21.69 13.50
C MET A 175 -26.62 22.93 13.62
N ILE A 176 -26.04 23.35 12.51
CA ILE A 176 -25.21 24.55 12.37
C ILE A 176 -25.89 25.46 11.35
N SER A 177 -26.14 26.73 11.69
CA SER A 177 -26.75 27.67 10.77
C SER A 177 -25.69 28.42 9.95
N VAL A 178 -25.85 28.43 8.63
CA VAL A 178 -24.88 28.99 7.67
C VAL A 178 -25.61 29.78 6.60
N GLY A 179 -25.38 31.10 6.54
CA GLY A 179 -26.06 31.96 5.57
C GLY A 179 -27.59 31.88 5.63
N GLY A 180 -28.16 31.58 6.80
CA GLY A 180 -29.61 31.40 7.01
C GLY A 180 -30.16 30.04 6.58
N SER A 181 -29.32 29.10 6.14
CA SER A 181 -29.68 27.69 5.92
C SER A 181 -29.13 26.82 7.03
N ASP A 182 -29.84 25.74 7.38
CA ASP A 182 -29.36 24.81 8.41
C ASP A 182 -28.57 23.65 7.76
N LEU A 183 -27.39 23.39 8.32
CA LEU A 183 -26.55 22.24 8.01
C LEU A 183 -26.63 21.25 9.16
N LYS A 184 -26.86 19.98 8.82
CA LYS A 184 -26.68 18.87 9.75
C LYS A 184 -25.22 18.43 9.71
N ALA A 185 -24.56 18.42 10.85
CA ALA A 185 -23.14 18.08 10.99
C ALA A 185 -22.97 16.90 11.94
N SER A 186 -22.14 15.92 11.58
CA SER A 186 -21.81 14.78 12.45
C SER A 186 -20.48 14.13 12.16
N ILE A 187 -19.97 13.41 13.15
CA ILE A 187 -18.73 12.63 13.01
C ILE A 187 -19.07 11.21 12.62
N THR A 188 -18.72 10.81 11.40
CA THR A 188 -18.91 9.44 10.90
C THR A 188 -17.82 8.50 11.40
N LYS A 189 -16.60 9.02 11.52
CA LYS A 189 -15.43 8.23 11.89
C LYS A 189 -14.36 9.10 12.55
N PHE A 190 -13.66 8.50 13.51
CA PHE A 190 -12.47 9.08 14.11
C PHE A 190 -11.39 8.01 14.24
N THR A 191 -10.20 8.32 13.77
CA THR A 191 -9.02 7.48 13.94
C THR A 191 -7.90 8.31 14.53
N SER A 192 -7.09 7.74 15.40
CA SER A 192 -5.90 8.43 15.91
C SER A 192 -4.76 7.43 15.98
N ASN A 193 -3.74 7.67 15.16
CA ASN A 193 -2.49 6.93 15.26
C ASN A 193 -1.54 7.65 16.22
N LYS A 194 -0.39 7.04 16.48
CA LYS A 194 0.63 7.59 17.37
C LYS A 194 2.01 7.31 16.78
N ASN A 195 2.94 8.26 16.95
CA ASN A 195 4.38 8.05 16.82
C ASN A 195 5.08 8.40 18.16
N GLU A 196 6.42 8.41 18.21
CA GLU A 196 7.18 8.72 19.43
C GLU A 196 6.81 10.06 20.09
N LYS A 197 6.31 11.04 19.34
CA LYS A 197 6.13 12.44 19.78
C LYS A 197 4.69 12.95 19.76
N TYR A 198 3.87 12.48 18.82
CA TYR A 198 2.53 12.97 18.56
C TYR A 198 1.52 11.83 18.36
N TYR A 199 0.31 12.06 18.84
CA TYR A 199 -0.90 11.48 18.27
C TYR A 199 -1.25 12.20 16.98
N ILE A 200 -1.72 11.44 15.98
CA ILE A 200 -2.08 11.92 14.65
C ILE A 200 -3.59 11.65 14.47
N PRO A 201 -4.47 12.55 14.96
CA PRO A 201 -5.91 12.43 14.78
C PRO A 201 -6.33 12.67 13.33
N THR A 202 -7.27 11.85 12.86
CA THR A 202 -8.04 12.05 11.62
C THR A 202 -9.54 11.95 11.96
N VAL A 203 -10.27 13.03 11.75
CA VAL A 203 -11.72 13.12 12.00
C VAL A 203 -12.45 13.24 10.67
N TYR A 204 -13.47 12.42 10.48
CA TYR A 204 -14.35 12.45 9.31
C TYR A 204 -15.65 13.15 9.72
N LEU A 205 -15.79 14.40 9.28
CA LEU A 205 -16.93 15.27 9.56
C LEU A 205 -17.85 15.29 8.34
N THR A 206 -19.09 14.87 8.49
CA THR A 206 -20.10 15.00 7.43
C THR A 206 -20.89 16.27 7.62
N LEU A 207 -21.06 17.04 6.55
CA LEU A 207 -21.97 18.19 6.47
C LEU A 207 -23.06 17.87 5.44
N GLU A 208 -24.32 17.91 5.85
CA GLU A 208 -25.49 17.74 5.01
C GLU A 208 -26.30 19.03 4.98
N ASN A 209 -26.60 19.54 3.79
CA ASN A 209 -27.50 20.67 3.64
C ASN A 209 -28.96 20.21 3.72
N VAL A 210 -29.59 20.44 4.87
CA VAL A 210 -31.01 20.12 5.07
C VAL A 210 -31.94 21.27 4.69
N GLY A 211 -31.39 22.40 4.28
CA GLY A 211 -32.11 23.55 3.76
C GLY A 211 -32.69 23.35 2.36
N SER A 212 -33.43 24.35 1.91
CA SER A 212 -34.08 24.34 0.58
C SER A 212 -33.27 25.08 -0.50
N GLN A 213 -32.15 25.71 -0.14
CA GLN A 213 -31.28 26.48 -1.04
C GLN A 213 -29.85 25.96 -0.97
N ALA A 214 -29.07 26.20 -2.03
CA ALA A 214 -27.63 25.92 -2.00
C ALA A 214 -26.94 26.83 -0.99
N VAL A 215 -25.95 26.29 -0.29
CA VAL A 215 -25.19 27.01 0.74
C VAL A 215 -23.70 26.90 0.48
N THR A 216 -23.01 28.03 0.53
CA THR A 216 -21.54 28.09 0.46
C THR A 216 -20.99 27.95 1.87
N ILE A 217 -20.11 26.97 2.08
CA ILE A 217 -19.48 26.73 3.37
C ILE A 217 -18.40 27.79 3.60
N PRO A 218 -18.46 28.57 4.71
CA PRO A 218 -17.43 29.55 5.02
C PRO A 218 -16.15 28.85 5.50
N SER A 219 -15.07 29.63 5.62
CA SER A 219 -13.78 29.15 6.12
C SER A 219 -13.86 28.81 7.62
N TYR A 220 -14.31 27.60 7.94
CA TYR A 220 -14.30 27.08 9.30
C TYR A 220 -12.90 26.71 9.78
N LEU A 221 -12.68 26.97 11.06
CA LEU A 221 -11.51 26.54 11.80
C LEU A 221 -11.88 25.31 12.63
N PHE A 222 -11.10 24.25 12.47
CA PHE A 222 -11.29 22.99 13.17
C PHE A 222 -10.16 22.80 14.18
N SER A 223 -10.48 22.27 15.34
CA SER A 223 -9.45 21.97 16.36
C SER A 223 -9.87 20.82 17.26
N ILE A 224 -8.88 20.14 17.83
CA ILE A 224 -9.06 19.21 18.95
C ILE A 224 -8.98 19.99 20.25
N ARG A 225 -10.05 19.97 21.04
CA ARG A 225 -10.06 20.41 22.44
C ARG A 225 -9.86 19.21 23.35
N THR A 226 -8.85 19.27 24.20
CA THR A 226 -8.53 18.23 25.19
C THR A 226 -9.34 18.42 26.47
N SER A 227 -9.33 17.42 27.37
CA SER A 227 -9.99 17.51 28.69
C SER A 227 -9.51 18.69 29.53
N ASP A 228 -8.26 19.11 29.33
CA ASP A 228 -7.62 20.18 30.09
C ASP A 228 -7.82 21.56 29.41
N GLY A 229 -8.62 21.60 28.34
CA GLY A 229 -8.95 22.83 27.61
C GLY A 229 -7.90 23.28 26.59
N LEU A 230 -6.82 22.52 26.38
CA LEU A 230 -5.85 22.81 25.32
C LEU A 230 -6.49 22.58 23.95
N VAL A 231 -6.17 23.46 22.99
CA VAL A 231 -6.74 23.47 21.64
C VAL A 231 -5.62 23.26 20.62
N TYR A 232 -5.75 22.23 19.77
CA TYR A 232 -4.80 21.88 18.71
C TYR A 232 -5.48 22.02 17.35
N PRO A 233 -4.97 22.85 16.42
CA PRO A 233 -5.59 23.05 15.12
C PRO A 233 -5.60 21.78 14.28
N LEU A 234 -6.64 21.62 13.47
CA LEU A 234 -6.76 20.60 12.43
C LEU A 234 -6.82 21.28 11.06
N ASP A 235 -6.11 20.71 10.11
CA ASP A 235 -6.21 21.05 8.70
C ASP A 235 -7.39 20.33 8.06
N ALA A 236 -8.16 21.06 7.25
CA ALA A 236 -9.26 20.52 6.46
C ALA A 236 -8.89 20.51 4.98
N LYS A 237 -9.04 19.36 4.30
CA LYS A 237 -8.85 19.26 2.85
C LYS A 237 -10.18 19.31 2.13
N GLY A 238 -10.21 19.98 0.97
CA GLY A 238 -11.39 20.02 0.09
C GLY A 238 -12.53 20.92 0.58
N THR A 239 -12.29 21.84 1.51
CA THR A 239 -13.32 22.77 2.04
C THR A 239 -13.33 24.14 1.37
N LYS A 240 -12.29 24.47 0.60
CA LYS A 240 -12.20 25.75 -0.09
C LYS A 240 -13.27 25.86 -1.17
N ASP A 241 -14.06 26.93 -1.12
CA ASP A 241 -15.15 27.22 -2.06
C ASP A 241 -16.21 26.10 -2.14
N LEU A 242 -16.38 25.33 -1.07
CA LEU A 242 -17.33 24.21 -1.01
C LEU A 242 -18.77 24.73 -1.04
N ILE A 243 -19.55 24.27 -2.01
CA ILE A 243 -20.99 24.55 -2.14
C ILE A 243 -21.75 23.24 -1.94
N LEU A 244 -22.76 23.24 -1.06
CA LEU A 244 -23.67 22.12 -0.87
C LEU A 244 -25.06 22.49 -1.39
N ASN A 245 -25.55 21.74 -2.38
CA ASN A 245 -26.93 21.86 -2.86
C ASN A 245 -27.93 21.30 -1.84
N PRO A 246 -29.23 21.61 -1.94
CA PRO A 246 -30.24 21.03 -1.07
C PRO A 246 -30.18 19.49 -1.05
N LYS A 247 -30.14 18.91 0.15
CA LYS A 247 -29.99 17.47 0.42
C LYS A 247 -28.67 16.85 -0.03
N GLU A 248 -27.68 17.66 -0.39
CA GLU A 248 -26.33 17.20 -0.65
C GLU A 248 -25.58 17.00 0.67
N SER A 249 -24.82 15.91 0.74
CA SER A 249 -23.99 15.57 1.89
C SER A 249 -22.55 15.43 1.45
N LYS A 250 -21.62 16.05 2.17
CA LYS A 250 -20.18 15.95 1.91
C LYS A 250 -19.43 15.57 3.18
N GLU A 251 -18.57 14.57 3.06
CA GLU A 251 -17.62 14.22 4.11
C GLU A 251 -16.33 15.05 3.93
N ILE A 252 -15.92 15.72 5.00
CA ILE A 252 -14.70 16.50 5.13
C ILE A 252 -13.77 15.74 6.06
N GLN A 253 -12.53 15.56 5.62
CA GLN A 253 -11.50 14.91 6.41
C GLN A 253 -10.62 15.97 7.07
N LEU A 254 -10.49 15.87 8.39
CA LEU A 254 -9.74 16.78 9.24
C LEU A 254 -8.55 16.05 9.84
N SER A 255 -7.37 16.66 9.84
CA SER A 255 -6.13 16.03 10.31
C SER A 255 -5.25 16.98 11.10
N GLY A 256 -4.50 16.49 12.07
CA GLY A 256 -3.54 17.33 12.80
C GLY A 256 -2.61 16.52 13.68
N SER A 257 -2.00 17.19 14.67
CA SER A 257 -1.08 16.56 15.62
C SER A 257 -1.32 17.05 17.04
N VAL A 258 -1.31 16.12 17.99
CA VAL A 258 -1.43 16.39 19.44
C VAL A 258 -0.25 15.73 20.15
N PRO A 259 0.55 16.43 20.97
CA PRO A 259 1.71 15.82 21.65
C PRO A 259 1.32 14.61 22.51
N VAL A 260 2.13 13.55 22.52
CA VAL A 260 1.88 12.35 23.34
C VAL A 260 1.94 12.59 24.84
N SER A 261 2.50 13.73 25.27
CA SER A 261 2.45 14.19 26.66
C SER A 261 1.06 14.61 27.12
N VAL A 262 0.12 14.80 26.19
CA VAL A 262 -1.27 15.17 26.46
C VAL A 262 -2.12 13.89 26.50
N ALA A 263 -3.02 13.78 27.48
CA ALA A 263 -3.89 12.62 27.60
C ALA A 263 -4.80 12.47 26.37
N ALA A 264 -4.87 11.27 25.80
CA ALA A 264 -5.66 10.95 24.60
C ALA A 264 -7.13 10.58 24.90
N SER A 265 -7.67 11.05 26.02
CA SER A 265 -9.03 10.75 26.48
C SER A 265 -9.93 11.98 26.41
N ASN A 266 -11.20 11.77 26.09
CA ASN A 266 -12.25 12.80 26.11
C ASN A 266 -11.96 14.01 25.20
N TRP A 267 -11.31 13.78 24.06
CA TRP A 267 -11.11 14.83 23.07
C TRP A 267 -12.42 15.23 22.41
N GLN A 268 -12.48 16.49 22.00
CA GLN A 268 -13.64 17.07 21.33
C GLN A 268 -13.19 17.75 20.05
N LEU A 269 -13.94 17.59 18.97
CA LEU A 269 -13.80 18.43 17.79
C LEU A 269 -14.52 19.75 18.06
N THR A 270 -13.82 20.87 17.90
CA THR A 270 -14.42 22.21 17.98
C THR A 270 -14.42 22.86 16.62
N VAL A 271 -15.54 23.47 16.27
CA VAL A 271 -15.72 24.21 15.02
C VAL A 271 -15.94 25.68 15.36
N ALA A 272 -15.16 26.53 14.72
CA ALA A 272 -15.29 27.98 14.84
C ALA A 272 -15.37 28.65 13.47
N GLU A 273 -16.14 29.73 13.38
CA GLU A 273 -16.18 30.60 12.22
C GLU A 273 -15.26 31.79 12.42
N ASN A 274 -14.42 32.10 11.43
CA ASN A 274 -13.66 33.33 11.44
C ASN A 274 -14.51 34.49 10.92
N ILE A 275 -14.79 35.47 11.77
CA ILE A 275 -15.50 36.69 11.37
C ILE A 275 -14.46 37.77 11.07
N GLU A 276 -14.12 37.94 9.80
CA GLU A 276 -13.04 38.85 9.36
C GLU A 276 -13.24 40.30 9.84
N GLU A 277 -14.48 40.81 9.79
CA GLU A 277 -14.82 42.18 10.25
C GLU A 277 -14.46 42.39 11.73
N LEU A 278 -14.59 41.35 12.55
CA LEU A 278 -14.30 41.38 13.98
C LEU A 278 -12.88 40.91 14.32
N LYS A 279 -12.20 40.21 13.39
CA LYS A 279 -10.95 39.46 13.64
C LYS A 279 -11.07 38.50 14.83
N LEU A 280 -12.23 37.85 14.96
CA LEU A 280 -12.54 36.92 16.03
C LEU A 280 -12.93 35.55 15.47
N ASN A 281 -12.56 34.50 16.21
CA ASN A 281 -13.02 33.14 15.97
C ASN A 281 -14.22 32.89 16.89
N ILE A 282 -15.38 32.66 16.29
CA ILE A 282 -16.64 32.47 17.00
C ILE A 282 -16.94 30.96 17.07
N PRO A 283 -17.08 30.36 18.27
CA PRO A 283 -17.54 28.98 18.39
C PRO A 283 -18.94 28.79 17.82
N ILE A 284 -19.12 27.75 17.02
CA ILE A 284 -20.43 27.41 16.44
C ILE A 284 -20.85 25.96 16.72
N ALA A 285 -19.91 25.06 17.01
CA ALA A 285 -20.22 23.68 17.38
C ALA A 285 -19.05 23.04 18.13
N ALA A 286 -19.38 22.06 18.97
CA ALA A 286 -18.42 21.11 19.51
C ALA A 286 -19.01 19.71 19.48
N PHE A 287 -18.16 18.72 19.23
CA PHE A 287 -18.56 17.32 19.16
C PHE A 287 -17.64 16.46 20.00
N GLN A 288 -18.21 15.54 20.76
CA GLN A 288 -17.45 14.54 21.48
C GLN A 288 -16.87 13.57 20.46
N LEU A 289 -15.53 13.47 20.42
CA LEU A 289 -14.91 12.43 19.60
C LEU A 289 -15.16 11.08 20.28
N PRO A 290 -15.45 10.02 19.50
CA PRO A 290 -15.46 8.66 20.01
C PRO A 290 -14.16 8.40 20.77
N THR A 291 -14.23 7.63 21.87
CA THR A 291 -13.02 7.17 22.55
C THR A 291 -12.11 6.49 21.54
N ILE A 292 -10.84 6.89 21.53
CA ILE A 292 -9.79 6.16 20.83
C ILE A 292 -9.78 4.78 21.46
N THR A 293 -10.46 3.80 20.84
CA THR A 293 -10.10 2.42 21.08
C THR A 293 -8.63 2.40 20.72
N ALA A 294 -7.74 2.12 21.68
CA ALA A 294 -6.34 1.95 21.40
C ALA A 294 -6.24 0.85 20.35
N GLY A 295 -6.23 1.25 19.08
CA GLY A 295 -6.12 0.36 17.95
C GLY A 295 -4.78 -0.30 18.13
N ASP A 296 -4.76 -1.63 17.99
CA ASP A 296 -3.53 -2.42 18.09
C ASP A 296 -2.41 -1.66 17.38
N GLU A 297 -1.37 -1.29 18.13
CA GLU A 297 -0.29 -0.42 17.67
C GLU A 297 0.25 -0.96 16.34
N GLY A 298 0.02 -0.23 15.23
CA GLY A 298 0.57 -0.49 13.90
C GLY A 298 0.89 -1.96 13.61
N SER A 299 -0.07 -2.84 13.85
CA SER A 299 0.18 -4.29 13.83
C SER A 299 0.22 -4.81 12.41
N LEU A 300 1.02 -5.85 12.20
CA LEU A 300 1.14 -6.55 10.94
C LEU A 300 -0.23 -6.96 10.38
N GLY A 301 -0.43 -6.76 9.08
CA GLY A 301 -1.64 -7.13 8.35
C GLY A 301 -2.84 -6.21 8.54
N LYS A 302 -2.76 -5.15 9.34
CA LYS A 302 -3.84 -4.17 9.52
C LYS A 302 -3.61 -2.88 8.74
N GLU A 303 -4.69 -2.30 8.22
CA GLU A 303 -4.66 -1.01 7.53
C GLU A 303 -4.74 0.15 8.54
N TYR A 304 -3.87 1.15 8.38
CA TYR A 304 -3.89 2.39 9.17
C TYR A 304 -3.87 3.60 8.24
N ALA A 305 -4.79 4.53 8.48
CA ALA A 305 -4.82 5.79 7.74
C ALA A 305 -3.69 6.71 8.20
N PHE A 306 -3.08 7.48 7.30
CA PHE A 306 -2.19 8.58 7.66
C PHE A 306 -2.39 9.75 6.71
N THR A 307 -2.09 10.95 7.21
CA THR A 307 -2.17 12.17 6.40
C THR A 307 -0.79 12.52 5.86
N SER A 308 -0.73 12.79 4.57
CA SER A 308 0.41 13.40 3.89
C SER A 308 0.00 14.78 3.34
N LYS A 309 0.95 15.61 2.92
CA LYS A 309 0.66 16.89 2.22
C LYS A 309 -0.29 16.72 1.05
N SER A 310 -0.20 15.63 0.31
CA SER A 310 -1.01 15.41 -0.89
C SER A 310 -2.42 14.88 -0.61
N GLY A 311 -2.63 14.14 0.46
CA GLY A 311 -3.94 13.54 0.75
C GLY A 311 -3.93 12.67 2.01
N ILE A 312 -4.99 11.89 2.19
CA ILE A 312 -5.05 10.85 3.23
C ILE A 312 -4.90 9.51 2.53
N TYR A 313 -3.95 8.72 3.01
CA TYR A 313 -3.65 7.40 2.50
C TYR A 313 -3.91 6.36 3.59
N THR A 314 -4.02 5.10 3.21
CA THR A 314 -3.92 3.98 4.15
C THR A 314 -2.65 3.20 3.85
N ALA A 315 -1.89 2.83 4.88
CA ALA A 315 -0.78 1.90 4.77
C ALA A 315 -1.06 0.63 5.57
N GLN A 316 -0.63 -0.51 5.05
CA GLN A 316 -0.66 -1.80 5.71
C GLN A 316 0.73 -2.41 5.64
N LEU A 317 1.30 -2.78 6.80
CA LEU A 317 2.53 -3.56 6.86
C LEU A 317 2.20 -5.04 6.65
N ASN A 318 2.58 -5.59 5.51
CA ASN A 318 2.30 -6.98 5.15
C ASN A 318 3.32 -7.94 5.78
N ALA A 319 4.60 -7.58 5.74
CA ALA A 319 5.70 -8.41 6.23
C ALA A 319 6.94 -7.58 6.56
N LEU A 320 7.76 -8.10 7.47
CA LEU A 320 9.13 -7.68 7.71
C LEU A 320 10.05 -8.86 7.39
N HIS A 321 11.09 -8.65 6.59
CA HIS A 321 12.07 -9.70 6.30
C HIS A 321 13.48 -9.23 6.63
N ARG A 322 14.34 -10.21 6.92
CA ARG A 322 15.79 -10.05 7.01
C ARG A 322 16.42 -10.92 5.94
N LEU A 323 17.18 -10.30 5.05
CA LEU A 323 17.68 -10.90 3.82
C LEU A 323 19.21 -10.79 3.76
N PRO A 324 19.94 -11.85 3.36
CA PRO A 324 21.40 -11.82 3.32
C PRO A 324 21.95 -10.85 2.26
N TRP A 325 22.97 -10.06 2.63
CA TRP A 325 23.67 -9.15 1.72
C TRP A 325 25.15 -9.02 2.09
N ASP A 326 26.02 -9.82 1.48
CA ASP A 326 27.46 -9.84 1.77
C ASP A 326 27.76 -9.97 3.28
N ASP A 327 28.40 -8.97 3.90
CA ASP A 327 28.70 -8.87 5.33
C ASP A 327 27.61 -8.10 6.12
N GLN A 328 26.47 -7.87 5.50
CA GLN A 328 25.30 -7.20 6.05
C GLN A 328 24.05 -8.04 5.82
N ASP A 329 22.97 -7.64 6.47
CA ASP A 329 21.62 -8.05 6.13
C ASP A 329 20.80 -6.82 5.72
N ILE A 330 19.85 -7.07 4.83
CA ILE A 330 18.83 -6.12 4.42
C ILE A 330 17.59 -6.39 5.26
N LEU A 331 17.13 -5.37 5.98
CA LEU A 331 15.81 -5.32 6.59
C LEU A 331 14.84 -4.74 5.57
N THR A 332 13.80 -5.50 5.24
CA THR A 332 12.75 -5.05 4.31
C THR A 332 11.41 -4.97 5.01
N ALA A 333 10.68 -3.88 4.81
CA ALA A 333 9.27 -3.78 5.17
C ALA A 333 8.40 -3.77 3.92
N ASP A 334 7.53 -4.76 3.80
CA ASP A 334 6.55 -4.87 2.74
C ASP A 334 5.29 -4.06 3.10
N LEU A 335 4.97 -3.04 2.29
CA LEU A 335 3.83 -2.17 2.50
C LEU A 335 2.84 -2.23 1.34
N THR A 336 1.55 -2.21 1.69
CA THR A 336 0.49 -1.80 0.77
C THR A 336 0.07 -0.37 1.09
N LEU A 337 0.21 0.53 0.13
CA LEU A 337 -0.28 1.91 0.22
C LEU A 337 -1.56 2.04 -0.61
N SER A 338 -2.63 2.58 -0.05
CA SER A 338 -3.91 2.74 -0.75
C SER A 338 -4.49 4.14 -0.63
N ASN A 339 -5.30 4.49 -1.62
CA ASN A 339 -6.18 5.65 -1.59
C ASN A 339 -7.63 5.17 -1.47
N LYS A 340 -8.24 5.34 -0.30
CA LYS A 340 -9.65 4.98 -0.06
C LYS A 340 -10.62 6.14 -0.34
N GLY A 341 -10.12 7.28 -0.84
CA GLY A 341 -10.93 8.44 -1.21
C GLY A 341 -11.52 8.33 -2.61
N GLU A 342 -12.29 9.35 -2.99
CA GLU A 342 -12.99 9.44 -4.28
C GLU A 342 -12.16 10.10 -5.39
N GLU A 343 -11.09 10.81 -5.03
CA GLU A 343 -10.22 11.53 -5.96
C GLU A 343 -8.85 10.85 -6.04
N SER A 344 -8.20 10.93 -7.20
CA SER A 344 -6.83 10.41 -7.37
C SER A 344 -5.81 11.25 -6.59
N LEU A 345 -4.86 10.57 -5.96
CA LEU A 345 -3.77 11.17 -5.20
C LEU A 345 -2.42 10.82 -5.82
N PRO A 346 -1.40 11.70 -5.79
CA PRO A 346 -0.04 11.33 -6.19
C PRO A 346 0.56 10.29 -5.24
N ILE A 347 1.67 9.65 -5.59
CA ILE A 347 2.41 8.83 -4.61
C ILE A 347 3.14 9.79 -3.65
N PRO A 348 2.91 9.71 -2.32
CA PRO A 348 3.62 10.54 -1.36
C PRO A 348 5.11 10.19 -1.34
N LYS A 349 5.98 11.21 -1.17
CA LYS A 349 7.42 11.01 -1.03
C LYS A 349 7.72 10.46 0.36
N LEU A 350 7.77 9.14 0.48
CA LEU A 350 7.98 8.46 1.74
C LEU A 350 9.44 8.01 1.92
N SER A 351 9.88 7.97 3.16
CA SER A 351 11.09 7.32 3.66
C SER A 351 10.77 6.68 5.01
N GLY A 352 11.75 6.13 5.72
CA GLY A 352 11.51 5.69 7.08
C GLY A 352 12.77 5.24 7.79
N TYR A 353 12.58 4.59 8.93
CA TYR A 353 13.65 3.90 9.64
C TYR A 353 13.09 2.70 10.39
N PHE A 354 13.93 1.68 10.53
CA PHE A 354 13.70 0.60 11.49
C PHE A 354 14.23 1.04 12.85
N LEU A 355 13.43 0.85 13.90
CA LEU A 355 13.85 1.05 15.28
C LEU A 355 13.99 -0.32 15.95
N LEU A 356 15.22 -0.73 16.20
CA LEU A 356 15.56 -2.01 16.81
C LEU A 356 15.62 -1.84 18.33
N ASP A 357 14.94 -2.71 19.06
CA ASP A 357 14.85 -2.74 20.54
C ASP A 357 14.52 -1.38 21.17
N ASN A 358 13.75 -0.53 20.45
CA ASN A 358 13.43 0.85 20.82
C ASN A 358 14.64 1.78 21.06
N ALA A 359 15.82 1.42 20.53
CA ALA A 359 17.08 2.13 20.82
C ALA A 359 17.89 2.49 19.57
N VAL A 360 17.97 1.59 18.58
CA VAL A 360 18.85 1.75 17.42
C VAL A 360 18.03 2.08 16.17
N LYS A 361 18.26 3.26 15.58
CA LYS A 361 17.62 3.69 14.33
C LYS A 361 18.46 3.27 13.12
N ILE A 362 17.86 2.50 12.21
CA ILE A 362 18.43 2.11 10.92
C ILE A 362 17.62 2.80 9.82
N ALA A 363 18.24 3.74 9.11
CA ALA A 363 17.57 4.45 8.01
C ALA A 363 17.07 3.45 6.95
N ALA A 364 15.88 3.72 6.42
CA ALA A 364 15.23 2.89 5.42
C ALA A 364 14.72 3.74 4.25
N ASN A 365 15.11 3.35 3.04
CA ASN A 365 14.71 4.02 1.81
C ASN A 365 13.52 3.31 1.18
N LEU A 366 12.56 4.09 0.67
CA LEU A 366 11.45 3.54 -0.11
C LEU A 366 11.96 3.03 -1.45
N VAL A 367 11.55 1.82 -1.81
CA VAL A 367 11.72 1.19 -3.10
C VAL A 367 10.36 1.10 -3.78
N GLN A 368 10.21 1.83 -4.87
CA GLN A 368 9.00 1.76 -5.68
C GLN A 368 9.10 0.58 -6.66
N THR A 369 8.30 -0.47 -6.44
CA THR A 369 8.28 -1.68 -7.28
C THR A 369 7.35 -1.52 -8.49
N ALA A 370 6.18 -0.91 -8.29
CA ALA A 370 5.18 -0.69 -9.34
C ALA A 370 5.44 0.55 -10.21
N LYS A 371 5.14 0.47 -11.52
CA LYS A 371 5.25 1.58 -12.47
C LYS A 371 3.99 2.47 -12.49
N VAL A 372 3.72 3.15 -11.37
CA VAL A 372 2.57 4.08 -11.22
C VAL A 372 3.03 5.48 -10.82
N ILE A 373 2.27 6.51 -11.21
CA ILE A 373 2.55 7.92 -10.90
C ILE A 373 1.57 8.51 -9.87
N GLY A 374 0.57 7.73 -9.45
CA GLY A 374 -0.44 8.09 -8.49
C GLY A 374 -1.33 6.90 -8.15
N LEU A 375 -2.21 7.10 -7.18
CA LEU A 375 -3.22 6.17 -6.72
C LEU A 375 -4.61 6.73 -7.08
N GLY A 376 -5.30 6.07 -8.00
CA GLY A 376 -6.70 6.37 -8.28
C GLY A 376 -7.61 6.10 -7.07
N ALA A 377 -8.87 6.53 -7.19
CA ALA A 377 -9.88 6.27 -6.17
C ALA A 377 -10.05 4.76 -5.92
N GLY A 378 -9.87 4.33 -4.68
CA GLY A 378 -9.93 2.92 -4.27
C GLY A 378 -8.71 2.07 -4.66
N GLU A 379 -7.71 2.62 -5.34
CA GLU A 379 -6.54 1.87 -5.80
C GLU A 379 -5.50 1.68 -4.68
N SER A 380 -4.64 0.68 -4.88
CA SER A 380 -3.52 0.35 -3.99
C SER A 380 -2.26 0.07 -4.79
N VAL A 381 -1.11 0.35 -4.19
CA VAL A 381 0.22 0.07 -4.73
C VAL A 381 1.05 -0.65 -3.68
N HIS A 382 1.87 -1.58 -4.15
CA HIS A 382 2.88 -2.25 -3.35
C HIS A 382 4.16 -1.41 -3.31
N ALA A 383 4.79 -1.32 -2.15
CA ALA A 383 6.08 -0.66 -1.97
C ALA A 383 6.86 -1.35 -0.86
N GLN A 384 8.19 -1.28 -0.91
CA GLN A 384 9.03 -1.83 0.15
C GLN A 384 9.96 -0.76 0.72
N LEU A 385 10.22 -0.76 2.02
CA LEU A 385 11.31 0.02 2.61
C LEU A 385 12.50 -0.87 2.90
N VAL A 386 13.70 -0.40 2.59
CA VAL A 386 14.95 -1.15 2.69
C VAL A 386 15.95 -0.41 3.57
N GLY A 387 16.45 -1.09 4.61
CA GLY A 387 17.55 -0.64 5.45
C GLY A 387 18.61 -1.73 5.60
N LYS A 388 19.85 -1.37 5.92
CA LYS A 388 20.94 -2.34 6.11
C LYS A 388 21.43 -2.37 7.54
N VAL A 389 21.75 -3.58 8.02
CA VAL A 389 22.26 -3.83 9.36
C VAL A 389 23.42 -4.83 9.26
N PRO A 390 24.47 -4.75 10.08
CA PRO A 390 25.50 -5.80 10.10
C PRO A 390 24.89 -7.17 10.39
N TYR A 391 25.33 -8.23 9.70
CA TYR A 391 24.71 -9.56 9.81
C TYR A 391 24.79 -10.16 11.22
N SER A 392 25.81 -9.77 11.99
CA SER A 392 26.01 -10.23 13.37
C SER A 392 25.13 -9.53 14.40
N ASN A 393 24.37 -8.49 14.01
CA ASN A 393 23.51 -7.80 14.94
C ASN A 393 22.25 -8.64 15.22
N GLU A 394 22.02 -8.94 16.48
CA GLU A 394 20.80 -9.54 16.98
C GLU A 394 19.90 -8.45 17.58
N PHE A 395 18.59 -8.61 17.48
CA PHE A 395 17.56 -7.77 18.08
C PHE A 395 16.36 -8.64 18.41
N SER A 396 15.52 -8.21 19.35
CA SER A 396 14.30 -8.94 19.75
C SER A 396 13.01 -8.22 19.34
N GLN A 397 13.09 -6.92 19.08
CA GLN A 397 11.95 -6.11 18.65
C GLN A 397 12.35 -5.23 17.47
N ILE A 398 11.44 -5.15 16.50
CA ILE A 398 11.59 -4.27 15.34
C ILE A 398 10.31 -3.45 15.15
N LYS A 399 10.51 -2.14 14.97
CA LYS A 399 9.46 -1.22 14.56
C LYS A 399 9.84 -0.57 13.24
N LEU A 400 8.85 -0.31 12.40
CA LEU A 400 9.02 0.52 11.23
C LEU A 400 8.36 1.88 11.50
N VAL A 401 9.12 2.95 11.39
CA VAL A 401 8.57 4.31 11.41
C VAL A 401 8.60 4.86 9.99
N LEU A 402 7.41 5.12 9.43
CA LEU A 402 7.23 5.72 8.13
C LEU A 402 7.26 7.25 8.25
N GLN A 403 7.99 7.90 7.35
CA GLN A 403 8.20 9.34 7.33
C GLN A 403 7.80 9.92 5.98
N GLU A 404 7.13 11.07 5.97
CA GLU A 404 6.97 11.89 4.77
C GLU A 404 8.14 12.86 4.66
N ILE A 405 8.74 12.92 3.47
CA ILE A 405 9.74 13.92 3.11
C ILE A 405 9.03 15.19 2.66
N GLU A 406 9.25 16.28 3.37
CA GLU A 406 8.82 17.60 2.96
C GLU A 406 9.86 18.22 2.02
N GLU A 407 9.53 18.35 0.73
CA GLU A 407 10.30 19.25 -0.13
C GLU A 407 10.07 20.69 0.33
N ASN A 408 11.16 21.35 0.72
CA ASN A 408 11.19 22.81 0.68
C ASN A 408 11.22 23.20 -0.79
N ASP A 409 10.33 24.12 -1.20
CA ASP A 409 10.44 24.82 -2.46
C ASP A 409 11.74 25.64 -2.41
N SER A 410 12.86 25.01 -2.79
CA SER A 410 14.18 25.61 -2.79
C SER A 410 14.76 25.47 -4.19
N THR A 411 14.35 26.41 -5.03
CA THR A 411 15.24 26.89 -6.07
C THR A 411 16.49 27.44 -5.39
N VAL A 412 17.66 26.98 -5.86
CA VAL A 412 19.03 27.42 -5.54
C VAL A 412 19.69 26.76 -4.31
N GLY A 413 20.73 25.97 -4.59
CA GLY A 413 21.86 25.76 -3.66
C GLY A 413 22.16 24.30 -3.32
N THR A 414 23.39 23.87 -3.62
CA THR A 414 23.96 22.55 -3.39
C THR A 414 24.34 22.32 -1.91
N ASP A 415 23.39 22.39 -0.99
CA ASP A 415 23.59 21.97 0.40
C ASP A 415 22.55 20.90 0.78
N THR A 416 23.01 19.67 0.95
CA THR A 416 22.24 18.46 1.29
C THR A 416 21.81 18.41 2.76
N ALA A 417 21.67 19.57 3.42
CA ALA A 417 21.51 19.67 4.86
C ALA A 417 20.20 20.40 5.21
N ASN A 418 19.11 19.64 5.25
CA ASN A 418 17.85 19.83 6.00
C ASN A 418 16.64 19.45 5.14
N VAL A 419 16.58 18.18 4.73
CA VAL A 419 15.32 17.56 4.32
C VAL A 419 14.48 17.43 5.58
N LYS A 420 13.39 18.20 5.68
CA LYS A 420 12.48 18.10 6.82
C LYS A 420 11.63 16.85 6.64
N THR A 421 11.75 15.91 7.57
CA THR A 421 10.91 14.70 7.59
C THR A 421 9.90 14.78 8.72
N THR A 422 8.72 14.22 8.50
CA THR A 422 7.66 14.13 9.50
C THR A 422 7.23 12.67 9.64
N ASP A 423 7.27 12.13 10.86
CA ASP A 423 6.82 10.77 11.18
C ASP A 423 5.30 10.69 10.99
N VAL A 424 4.85 9.87 10.03
CA VAL A 424 3.43 9.76 9.66
C VAL A 424 2.76 8.51 10.21
N LEU A 425 3.52 7.43 10.43
CA LEU A 425 2.98 6.17 10.92
C LEU A 425 4.07 5.32 11.59
N GLU A 426 3.71 4.56 12.62
CA GLU A 426 4.58 3.59 13.28
C GLU A 426 3.91 2.21 13.21
N PHE A 427 4.68 1.21 12.80
CA PHE A 427 4.30 -0.20 12.84
C PHE A 427 5.16 -0.95 13.83
N SER A 428 4.55 -1.85 14.59
CA SER A 428 5.22 -2.68 15.59
C SER A 428 4.99 -4.16 15.30
N SER A 429 6.05 -4.95 15.41
CA SER A 429 5.99 -6.41 15.42
C SER A 429 6.55 -6.93 16.74
N LYS A 430 5.79 -7.80 17.42
CA LYS A 430 6.24 -8.50 18.65
C LYS A 430 7.07 -9.73 18.32
N ASP A 431 6.82 -10.34 17.17
CA ASP A 431 7.61 -11.43 16.63
C ASP A 431 8.77 -10.85 15.82
N ASP A 432 9.88 -11.60 15.78
CA ASP A 432 10.98 -11.35 14.84
C ASP A 432 10.46 -11.24 13.39
N VAL A 433 11.33 -10.81 12.49
CA VAL A 433 11.08 -10.81 11.05
C VAL A 433 10.41 -12.12 10.57
N GLN A 434 9.38 -12.00 9.74
CA GLN A 434 8.70 -13.15 9.16
C GLN A 434 9.65 -13.90 8.22
N PRO A 435 9.55 -15.24 8.18
CA PRO A 435 10.32 -16.02 7.22
C PRO A 435 9.97 -15.60 5.79
N ILE A 436 10.98 -15.65 4.91
CA ILE A 436 10.79 -15.41 3.48
C ILE A 436 9.73 -16.41 2.96
N PRO A 437 8.75 -15.96 2.14
CA PRO A 437 7.79 -16.84 1.49
C PRO A 437 8.48 -18.04 0.84
N PHE A 438 8.02 -19.25 1.17
CA PHE A 438 8.69 -20.48 0.78
C PHE A 438 7.82 -21.28 -0.21
N ILE A 439 8.34 -21.49 -1.41
CA ILE A 439 7.66 -22.08 -2.56
C ILE A 439 8.06 -23.56 -2.69
N GLY A 440 7.06 -24.44 -2.87
CA GLY A 440 7.27 -25.88 -2.96
C GLY A 440 8.01 -26.33 -4.22
N LYS A 441 8.48 -27.59 -4.21
CA LYS A 441 9.18 -28.18 -5.36
C LYS A 441 8.30 -28.14 -6.62
N GLY A 442 8.77 -27.45 -7.66
CA GLY A 442 8.07 -27.33 -8.95
C GLY A 442 6.84 -26.42 -8.92
N GLU A 443 6.55 -25.78 -7.80
CA GLU A 443 5.52 -24.74 -7.71
C GLU A 443 6.04 -23.42 -8.30
N SER A 444 5.09 -22.53 -8.59
CA SER A 444 5.37 -21.22 -9.18
C SER A 444 5.01 -20.09 -8.21
N TYR A 445 5.78 -19.01 -8.23
CA TYR A 445 5.47 -17.78 -7.52
C TYR A 445 5.11 -16.67 -8.51
N THR A 446 4.05 -15.90 -8.23
CA THR A 446 3.59 -14.83 -9.13
C THR A 446 3.71 -13.48 -8.45
N THR A 447 4.41 -12.55 -9.11
CA THR A 447 4.40 -11.14 -8.74
C THR A 447 3.23 -10.45 -9.42
N ASN A 448 2.50 -9.62 -8.68
CA ASN A 448 1.27 -8.97 -9.15
C ASN A 448 1.41 -7.46 -9.35
N ASP A 449 2.63 -6.93 -9.32
CA ASP A 449 2.90 -5.52 -9.46
C ASP A 449 2.48 -4.97 -10.83
N THR A 450 1.77 -3.85 -10.80
CA THR A 450 1.25 -3.19 -12.00
C THR A 450 2.39 -2.84 -12.97
N GLY A 451 2.33 -3.43 -14.17
CA GLY A 451 3.29 -3.20 -15.25
C GLY A 451 4.54 -4.09 -15.19
N ARG A 452 4.58 -5.07 -14.28
CA ARG A 452 5.71 -6.02 -14.11
C ARG A 452 5.27 -7.45 -13.75
N LYS A 453 4.00 -7.82 -13.99
CA LYS A 453 3.50 -9.14 -13.59
C LYS A 453 4.29 -10.27 -14.22
N SER A 454 4.87 -11.12 -13.38
CA SER A 454 5.73 -12.23 -13.80
C SER A 454 5.47 -13.47 -12.94
N GLN A 455 5.71 -14.65 -13.51
CA GLN A 455 5.64 -15.91 -12.78
C GLN A 455 7.00 -16.60 -12.81
N PHE A 456 7.50 -17.00 -11.65
CA PHE A 456 8.81 -17.62 -11.46
C PHE A 456 8.65 -19.09 -11.08
N LYS A 457 9.45 -19.96 -11.68
CA LYS A 457 9.47 -21.40 -11.40
C LYS A 457 10.86 -21.99 -11.55
N VAL A 458 11.28 -22.81 -10.60
CA VAL A 458 12.53 -23.59 -10.74
C VAL A 458 12.25 -24.84 -11.58
N LEU A 459 12.96 -25.00 -12.70
CA LEU A 459 12.80 -26.14 -13.61
C LEU A 459 13.68 -27.32 -13.24
N GLY A 460 14.89 -27.06 -12.72
CA GLY A 460 15.88 -28.08 -12.47
C GLY A 460 17.14 -27.52 -11.81
N VAL A 461 17.99 -28.43 -11.35
CA VAL A 461 19.32 -28.11 -10.84
C VAL A 461 20.37 -28.99 -11.52
N SER A 462 21.58 -28.46 -11.61
CA SER A 462 22.75 -29.16 -12.13
C SER A 462 23.96 -28.90 -11.25
N THR A 463 24.71 -29.97 -10.98
CA THR A 463 25.95 -29.94 -10.24
C THR A 463 27.11 -30.20 -11.20
N TYR A 464 28.04 -29.26 -11.30
CA TYR A 464 29.27 -29.43 -12.05
C TYR A 464 30.44 -29.53 -11.07
N TRP A 465 31.23 -30.59 -11.21
CA TRP A 465 32.29 -30.92 -10.26
C TRP A 465 33.65 -30.43 -10.76
N ASP A 466 34.38 -29.73 -9.90
CA ASP A 466 35.81 -29.45 -10.03
C ASP A 466 36.59 -30.12 -8.88
N ASN A 467 37.92 -30.08 -8.93
CA ASN A 467 38.81 -30.69 -7.94
C ASN A 467 38.61 -30.11 -6.52
N THR A 468 38.28 -28.81 -6.42
CA THR A 468 38.24 -28.06 -5.15
C THR A 468 36.86 -27.52 -4.79
N ASN A 469 36.01 -27.24 -5.77
CA ASN A 469 34.67 -26.67 -5.58
C ASN A 469 33.63 -27.39 -6.43
N VAL A 470 32.38 -27.13 -6.11
CA VAL A 470 31.22 -27.57 -6.89
C VAL A 470 30.52 -26.33 -7.42
N LEU A 471 30.33 -26.22 -8.74
CA LEU A 471 29.46 -25.22 -9.32
C LEU A 471 28.03 -25.76 -9.27
N TYR A 472 27.24 -25.21 -8.36
CA TYR A 472 25.84 -25.58 -8.21
C TYR A 472 24.96 -24.58 -8.95
N SER A 473 24.11 -25.07 -9.85
CA SER A 473 23.31 -24.26 -10.77
C SER A 473 21.83 -24.66 -10.68
N ALA A 474 20.94 -23.67 -10.75
CA ALA A 474 19.51 -23.81 -10.85
C ALA A 474 19.00 -23.08 -12.10
N MET A 475 18.13 -23.76 -12.86
CA MET A 475 17.46 -23.16 -14.01
C MET A 475 16.11 -22.60 -13.57
N VAL A 476 15.93 -21.29 -13.71
CA VAL A 476 14.72 -20.56 -13.32
C VAL A 476 14.00 -20.06 -14.56
N GLU A 477 12.73 -20.44 -14.70
CA GLU A 477 11.82 -19.92 -15.71
C GLU A 477 11.09 -18.69 -15.18
N VAL A 478 11.08 -17.61 -15.96
CA VAL A 478 10.31 -16.39 -15.72
C VAL A 478 9.31 -16.20 -16.86
N THR A 479 8.03 -16.40 -16.58
CA THR A 479 6.96 -16.18 -17.56
C THR A 479 6.46 -14.75 -17.47
N ASN A 480 6.44 -14.05 -18.61
CA ASN A 480 5.88 -12.70 -18.71
C ASN A 480 4.34 -12.77 -18.74
N LEU A 481 3.69 -12.27 -17.69
CA LEU A 481 2.23 -12.24 -17.57
C LEU A 481 1.61 -10.90 -18.03
N GLU A 482 2.43 -9.99 -18.55
CA GLU A 482 1.98 -8.71 -19.07
C GLU A 482 1.55 -8.80 -20.54
N LYS A 483 0.77 -7.81 -20.97
CA LYS A 483 0.27 -7.72 -22.36
C LYS A 483 1.29 -7.16 -23.34
N ARG A 484 2.51 -6.85 -22.89
CA ARG A 484 3.58 -6.24 -23.68
C ARG A 484 4.88 -7.01 -23.52
N PHE A 485 5.77 -6.83 -24.49
CA PHE A 485 7.14 -7.32 -24.40
C PHE A 485 7.87 -6.60 -23.26
N LEU A 486 8.45 -7.36 -22.34
CA LEU A 486 9.18 -6.84 -21.19
C LEU A 486 10.53 -7.54 -21.06
N ALA A 487 11.53 -6.82 -20.55
CA ALA A 487 12.75 -7.45 -20.10
C ALA A 487 12.45 -8.31 -18.87
N VAL A 488 13.20 -9.40 -18.70
CA VAL A 488 13.15 -10.18 -17.46
C VAL A 488 13.67 -9.29 -16.32
N PRO A 489 13.01 -9.26 -15.15
CA PRO A 489 13.51 -8.49 -14.01
C PRO A 489 14.94 -8.91 -13.66
N LYS A 490 15.79 -7.93 -13.37
CA LYS A 490 17.14 -8.20 -12.84
C LYS A 490 16.98 -8.75 -11.43
N LEU A 491 17.60 -9.90 -11.16
CA LEU A 491 17.44 -10.60 -9.87
C LEU A 491 18.75 -10.64 -9.10
N VAL A 492 18.63 -10.65 -7.78
CA VAL A 492 19.68 -11.09 -6.84
C VAL A 492 19.31 -12.48 -6.36
N ALA A 493 20.32 -13.34 -6.24
CA ALA A 493 20.12 -14.73 -5.86
C ALA A 493 21.12 -15.19 -4.80
N ASN A 494 20.66 -16.08 -3.93
CA ASN A 494 21.47 -16.74 -2.92
C ASN A 494 21.04 -18.20 -2.80
N PHE A 495 21.98 -19.14 -2.72
CA PHE A 495 21.68 -20.49 -2.23
C PHE A 495 21.87 -20.51 -0.72
N ARG A 496 20.91 -21.09 0.01
CA ARG A 496 21.01 -21.24 1.46
C ARG A 496 20.87 -22.71 1.85
N SER A 497 21.80 -23.18 2.67
CA SER A 497 21.78 -24.55 3.19
C SER A 497 20.84 -24.70 4.39
N ALA A 498 20.58 -25.94 4.79
CA ALA A 498 19.75 -26.26 5.95
C ALA A 498 20.30 -25.70 7.28
N ASP A 499 21.61 -25.47 7.39
CA ASP A 499 22.24 -24.87 8.58
C ASP A 499 22.22 -23.33 8.58
N GLY A 500 21.68 -22.71 7.53
CA GLY A 500 21.63 -21.26 7.38
C GLY A 500 22.81 -20.66 6.61
N THR A 501 23.85 -21.43 6.28
CA THR A 501 24.97 -20.96 5.44
C THR A 501 24.45 -20.46 4.10
N VAL A 502 24.87 -19.25 3.72
CA VAL A 502 24.47 -18.58 2.48
C VAL A 502 25.64 -18.57 1.50
N PHE A 503 25.36 -18.95 0.26
CA PHE A 503 26.26 -18.88 -0.88
C PHE A 503 25.69 -17.85 -1.88
N PRO A 504 26.30 -16.66 -2.01
CA PRO A 504 25.91 -15.69 -3.02
C PRO A 504 25.97 -16.32 -4.42
N ALA A 505 24.93 -16.07 -5.21
CA ALA A 505 24.79 -16.65 -6.54
C ALA A 505 24.78 -15.58 -7.62
N THR A 506 25.35 -15.92 -8.78
CA THR A 506 25.28 -15.13 -9.99
C THR A 506 24.04 -15.52 -10.78
N VAL A 507 23.36 -14.54 -11.37
CA VAL A 507 22.20 -14.73 -12.25
C VAL A 507 22.59 -14.31 -13.66
N ALA A 508 22.41 -15.19 -14.64
CA ALA A 508 22.59 -14.82 -16.05
C ALA A 508 21.41 -13.96 -16.52
N GLU A 509 21.68 -12.76 -17.03
CA GLU A 509 20.65 -11.85 -17.51
C GLU A 509 20.17 -12.24 -18.92
N VAL A 510 18.84 -12.36 -19.10
CA VAL A 510 18.23 -12.48 -20.43
C VAL A 510 18.12 -11.08 -21.04
N LYS A 511 18.95 -10.81 -22.05
CA LYS A 511 19.06 -9.48 -22.68
C LYS A 511 17.86 -9.14 -23.55
N ASP A 512 17.24 -10.15 -24.16
CA ASP A 512 16.09 -9.97 -25.03
C ASP A 512 14.80 -9.76 -24.24
N LYS A 513 13.88 -8.99 -24.82
CA LYS A 513 12.55 -8.82 -24.24
C LYS A 513 11.71 -10.07 -24.49
N VAL A 514 11.06 -10.54 -23.45
CA VAL A 514 10.16 -11.69 -23.47
C VAL A 514 8.76 -11.23 -23.89
N SER A 515 8.16 -11.92 -24.86
CA SER A 515 6.80 -11.65 -25.35
C SER A 515 5.73 -11.89 -24.27
N PRO A 516 4.50 -11.38 -24.43
CA PRO A 516 3.37 -11.82 -23.60
C PRO A 516 3.22 -13.34 -23.59
N SER A 517 3.08 -13.94 -22.40
CA SER A 517 3.08 -15.39 -22.16
C SER A 517 4.36 -16.13 -22.59
N GLY A 518 5.40 -15.39 -23.01
CA GLY A 518 6.73 -15.94 -23.27
C GLY A 518 7.50 -16.19 -21.98
N LYS A 519 8.63 -16.88 -22.11
CA LYS A 519 9.48 -17.33 -21.01
C LYS A 519 10.89 -16.76 -21.17
N GLY A 520 11.49 -16.35 -20.06
CA GLY A 520 12.92 -16.15 -19.92
C GLY A 520 13.52 -17.26 -19.06
N LEU A 521 14.57 -17.93 -19.52
CA LEU A 521 15.32 -18.90 -18.74
C LEU A 521 16.58 -18.25 -18.17
N LEU A 522 16.63 -18.16 -16.85
CA LEU A 522 17.75 -17.64 -16.09
C LEU A 522 18.53 -18.81 -15.51
N ASN A 523 19.82 -18.88 -15.82
CA ASN A 523 20.73 -19.76 -15.11
C ASN A 523 21.24 -19.03 -13.86
N VAL A 524 21.07 -19.64 -12.69
CA VAL A 524 21.47 -19.09 -11.39
C VAL A 524 22.49 -20.03 -10.77
N TRP A 525 23.69 -19.56 -10.44
CA TRP A 525 24.76 -20.46 -9.97
C TRP A 525 25.63 -19.87 -8.87
N ALA A 526 26.19 -20.74 -8.04
CA ALA A 526 27.17 -20.39 -7.03
C ALA A 526 28.27 -21.45 -6.94
N SER A 527 29.46 -21.03 -6.52
CA SER A 527 30.56 -21.94 -6.16
C SER A 527 30.38 -22.39 -4.71
N VAL A 528 30.17 -23.69 -4.49
CA VAL A 528 30.03 -24.31 -3.18
C VAL A 528 31.33 -25.05 -2.86
N PRO A 529 32.06 -24.66 -1.79
CA PRO A 529 33.33 -25.31 -1.45
C PRO A 529 33.15 -26.79 -1.06
N LYS A 530 34.12 -27.62 -1.46
CA LYS A 530 34.12 -29.04 -1.11
C LYS A 530 34.18 -29.22 0.42
N GLY A 531 33.14 -29.82 0.97
CA GLY A 531 32.94 -29.95 2.43
C GLY A 531 31.57 -29.45 2.88
N TYR A 532 30.99 -28.51 2.13
CA TYR A 532 29.58 -28.15 2.29
C TYR A 532 28.69 -29.12 1.52
N SER A 533 27.53 -29.43 2.10
CA SER A 533 26.52 -30.26 1.46
C SER A 533 25.72 -29.45 0.45
N THR A 534 25.58 -29.97 -0.76
CA THR A 534 24.61 -29.47 -1.76
C THR A 534 23.21 -30.06 -1.61
N SER A 535 23.02 -30.96 -0.63
CA SER A 535 21.70 -31.52 -0.32
C SER A 535 20.83 -30.50 0.42
N ASN A 536 19.56 -30.42 0.06
CA ASN A 536 18.55 -29.54 0.67
C ASN A 536 18.89 -28.04 0.62
N LEU A 537 19.66 -27.61 -0.39
CA LEU A 537 19.78 -26.19 -0.68
C LEU A 537 18.41 -25.62 -1.09
N ASN A 538 18.11 -24.41 -0.62
CA ASN A 538 17.04 -23.59 -1.16
C ASN A 538 17.62 -22.39 -1.90
N LEU A 539 16.92 -21.97 -2.95
CA LEU A 539 17.28 -20.79 -3.71
C LEU A 539 16.42 -19.61 -3.24
N ILE A 540 17.06 -18.53 -2.78
CA ILE A 540 16.40 -17.26 -2.49
C ILE A 540 16.58 -16.38 -3.72
N LEU A 541 15.49 -15.85 -4.26
CA LEU A 541 15.48 -14.87 -5.34
C LEU A 541 14.79 -13.59 -4.85
N GLY A 542 15.26 -12.45 -5.32
CA GLY A 542 14.53 -11.19 -5.20
C GLY A 542 14.90 -10.23 -6.32
N GLU A 543 14.07 -9.22 -6.52
CA GLU A 543 14.27 -8.22 -7.56
C GLU A 543 15.34 -7.21 -7.13
N ALA A 544 16.33 -7.00 -7.99
CA ALA A 544 17.47 -6.14 -7.74
C ALA A 544 17.05 -4.67 -7.64
N VAL A 545 17.65 -3.94 -6.69
CA VAL A 545 17.40 -2.52 -6.43
C VAL A 545 18.68 -1.71 -6.61
N THR A 546 18.50 -0.50 -7.12
CA THR A 546 19.54 0.53 -7.22
C THR A 546 18.88 1.88 -6.93
N ASP A 547 19.45 2.70 -6.06
CA ASP A 547 19.00 4.08 -5.81
C ASP A 547 17.48 4.22 -5.54
N GLY A 548 16.88 3.31 -4.75
CA GLY A 548 15.46 3.35 -4.38
C GLY A 548 14.47 2.95 -5.49
N ARG A 549 14.95 2.33 -6.56
CA ARG A 549 14.13 1.78 -7.65
C ARG A 549 14.61 0.38 -8.05
N LEU A 550 13.75 -0.37 -8.73
CA LEU A 550 14.18 -1.62 -9.37
C LEU A 550 15.26 -1.35 -10.44
N ALA A 551 16.27 -2.20 -10.48
CA ALA A 551 17.33 -2.17 -11.47
C ALA A 551 16.80 -2.68 -12.82
N GLU A 552 17.09 -1.95 -13.90
CA GLU A 552 16.63 -2.27 -15.26
C GLU A 552 17.77 -2.29 -16.30
N GLY A 553 18.94 -1.70 -16.00
CA GLY A 553 20.05 -1.62 -16.93
C GLY A 553 21.29 -2.42 -16.52
N GLU A 554 22.11 -2.81 -17.50
CA GLU A 554 23.41 -3.46 -17.26
C GLU A 554 24.36 -2.58 -16.42
N LYS A 555 24.19 -1.24 -16.47
CA LYS A 555 25.01 -0.27 -15.73
C LYS A 555 24.52 0.03 -14.31
N ASP A 556 23.33 -0.44 -13.94
CA ASP A 556 22.79 -0.22 -12.59
C ASP A 556 23.66 -0.99 -11.57
N VAL A 557 24.19 -0.27 -10.58
CA VAL A 557 24.95 -0.85 -9.48
C VAL A 557 23.94 -1.31 -8.43
N VAL A 558 23.76 -2.62 -8.32
CA VAL A 558 22.80 -3.21 -7.40
C VAL A 558 23.28 -2.99 -5.97
N ASP A 559 22.43 -2.38 -5.14
CA ASP A 559 22.74 -2.08 -3.74
C ASP A 559 21.91 -2.90 -2.75
N SER A 560 20.81 -3.50 -3.20
CA SER A 560 19.90 -4.28 -2.37
C SER A 560 18.95 -5.09 -3.25
N TYR A 561 18.03 -5.82 -2.63
CA TYR A 561 16.93 -6.48 -3.35
C TYR A 561 15.66 -6.54 -2.52
N VAL A 562 14.54 -6.66 -3.22
CA VAL A 562 13.16 -6.62 -2.71
C VAL A 562 12.37 -7.82 -3.24
N ASN A 563 11.11 -7.96 -2.78
CA ASN A 563 10.20 -9.03 -3.19
C ASN A 563 10.83 -10.44 -3.09
N PRO A 564 11.38 -10.82 -1.91
CA PRO A 564 12.10 -12.07 -1.77
C PRO A 564 11.17 -13.28 -1.80
N ALA A 565 11.59 -14.34 -2.48
CA ALA A 565 10.97 -15.66 -2.45
C ALA A 565 12.04 -16.75 -2.33
N ALA A 566 11.81 -17.74 -1.48
CA ALA A 566 12.66 -18.91 -1.32
C ALA A 566 12.01 -20.12 -2.01
N TYR A 567 12.80 -20.94 -2.70
CA TYR A 567 12.31 -22.08 -3.47
C TYR A 567 12.95 -23.38 -2.98
N TRP A 568 12.12 -24.40 -2.78
CA TRP A 568 12.62 -25.77 -2.72
C TRP A 568 13.14 -26.18 -4.10
N LEU A 569 14.38 -26.67 -4.12
CA LEU A 569 14.99 -27.14 -5.35
C LEU A 569 14.53 -28.56 -5.68
N PRO A 570 14.24 -28.86 -6.96
CA PRO A 570 13.96 -30.21 -7.40
C PRO A 570 15.21 -31.09 -7.27
N ASP A 571 15.00 -32.41 -7.29
CA ASP A 571 16.13 -33.35 -7.30
C ASP A 571 16.87 -33.25 -8.64
N GLU A 572 18.19 -33.35 -8.60
CA GLU A 572 19.00 -33.29 -9.82
C GLU A 572 18.70 -34.48 -10.74
N LYS A 573 18.47 -34.20 -12.03
CA LYS A 573 18.48 -35.24 -13.06
C LYS A 573 19.94 -35.66 -13.32
N THR A 574 20.32 -36.86 -12.86
CA THR A 574 21.66 -37.44 -13.03
C THR A 574 21.71 -38.57 -14.08
N ASN A 575 20.58 -38.91 -14.68
CA ASN A 575 20.51 -39.99 -15.66
C ASN A 575 21.22 -39.57 -16.96
N VAL A 576 22.15 -40.40 -17.43
CA VAL A 576 22.81 -40.23 -18.73
C VAL A 576 22.02 -41.01 -19.77
N ALA A 577 21.54 -40.35 -20.82
CA ALA A 577 20.82 -41.00 -21.91
C ALA A 577 21.76 -41.94 -22.68
N THR A 578 21.27 -43.12 -23.05
CA THR A 578 22.05 -44.14 -23.79
C THR A 578 22.01 -43.97 -25.30
N THR A 579 21.25 -42.98 -25.78
CA THR A 579 21.12 -42.61 -27.19
C THR A 579 21.32 -41.10 -27.31
N LEU A 580 21.77 -40.64 -28.48
CA LEU A 580 21.90 -39.20 -28.75
C LEU A 580 20.62 -38.58 -29.31
N ALA A 581 19.46 -39.15 -28.99
CA ALA A 581 18.14 -38.67 -29.42
C ALA A 581 17.44 -37.93 -28.28
N ASN A 582 16.81 -36.79 -28.59
CA ASN A 582 16.06 -35.95 -27.67
C ASN A 582 16.86 -35.53 -26.41
N VAL A 583 18.12 -35.16 -26.60
CA VAL A 583 18.98 -34.69 -25.51
C VAL A 583 18.61 -33.25 -25.17
N GLU A 584 18.15 -33.03 -23.93
CA GLU A 584 17.72 -31.72 -23.43
C GLU A 584 18.93 -30.80 -23.19
N LEU A 585 18.91 -29.62 -23.81
CA LEU A 585 19.91 -28.54 -23.72
C LEU A 585 19.17 -27.21 -23.55
N LEU A 586 18.31 -27.10 -22.52
CA LEU A 586 17.31 -26.03 -22.37
C LEU A 586 17.82 -24.63 -22.81
N PRO A 587 17.05 -23.87 -23.62
CA PRO A 587 15.73 -24.19 -24.18
C PRO A 587 15.77 -25.09 -25.42
N TYR A 588 16.92 -25.66 -25.75
CA TYR A 588 17.12 -26.48 -26.93
C TYR A 588 16.90 -27.96 -26.68
N THR A 589 16.66 -28.71 -27.74
CA THR A 589 16.72 -30.17 -27.75
C THR A 589 17.44 -30.60 -29.02
N ILE A 590 18.47 -31.43 -28.86
CA ILE A 590 19.25 -31.98 -29.97
C ILE A 590 18.98 -33.49 -30.13
N SER A 591 18.80 -33.91 -31.37
CA SER A 591 18.79 -35.33 -31.74
C SER A 591 19.84 -35.58 -32.82
N MET A 592 20.65 -36.62 -32.65
CA MET A 592 21.67 -37.04 -33.62
C MET A 592 21.41 -38.49 -34.05
N ASN A 593 21.52 -38.76 -35.35
CA ASN A 593 21.39 -40.10 -35.92
C ASN A 593 22.28 -40.27 -37.16
N LYS A 594 22.30 -41.46 -37.77
CA LYS A 594 23.17 -41.78 -38.92
C LYS A 594 24.64 -41.42 -38.65
N ILE A 595 25.13 -41.77 -37.47
CA ILE A 595 26.47 -41.45 -37.02
C ILE A 595 27.44 -42.47 -37.61
N GLY A 596 28.43 -42.01 -38.36
CA GLY A 596 29.44 -42.86 -38.99
C GLY A 596 30.82 -42.20 -38.98
N THR A 597 31.86 -43.02 -39.08
CA THR A 597 33.26 -42.59 -39.09
C THR A 597 33.94 -42.99 -40.39
N SER A 598 34.82 -42.16 -40.92
CA SER A 598 35.74 -42.52 -42.01
C SER A 598 37.14 -41.98 -41.76
N ILE A 599 38.14 -42.60 -42.39
CA ILE A 599 39.53 -42.13 -42.40
C ILE A 599 40.01 -42.15 -43.84
N GLU A 600 40.36 -40.99 -44.38
CA GLU A 600 40.88 -40.83 -45.74
C GLU A 600 42.04 -39.83 -45.69
N ASP A 601 43.15 -40.14 -46.37
CA ASP A 601 44.34 -39.27 -46.46
C ASP A 601 44.85 -38.71 -45.11
N GLY A 602 44.76 -39.50 -44.03
CA GLY A 602 45.20 -39.10 -42.69
C GLY A 602 44.24 -38.17 -41.95
N MET A 603 43.01 -38.03 -42.43
CA MET A 603 41.95 -37.23 -41.82
C MET A 603 40.84 -38.13 -41.29
N PHE A 604 40.58 -38.05 -39.99
CA PHE A 604 39.39 -38.62 -39.37
C PHE A 604 38.18 -37.73 -39.66
N THR A 605 37.08 -38.33 -40.10
CA THR A 605 35.80 -37.65 -40.28
C THR A 605 34.71 -38.35 -39.48
N LEU A 606 34.04 -37.61 -38.59
CA LEU A 606 32.79 -38.00 -37.96
C LEU A 606 31.64 -37.37 -38.75
N LYS A 607 30.75 -38.20 -39.29
CA LYS A 607 29.59 -37.79 -40.08
C LYS A 607 28.31 -38.16 -39.36
N PHE A 608 27.34 -37.24 -39.28
CA PHE A 608 26.03 -37.51 -38.69
C PHE A 608 24.94 -36.58 -39.24
N ASN A 609 23.69 -36.94 -39.00
CA ASN A 609 22.56 -36.04 -39.13
C ASN A 609 22.19 -35.50 -37.76
N TYR A 610 21.70 -34.27 -37.70
CA TYR A 610 21.15 -33.72 -36.47
C TYR A 610 19.85 -32.94 -36.71
N GLU A 611 19.04 -32.86 -35.67
CA GLU A 611 17.92 -31.93 -35.53
C GLU A 611 18.09 -31.15 -34.24
N LEU A 612 18.20 -29.83 -34.33
CA LEU A 612 18.17 -28.92 -33.18
C LEU A 612 16.86 -28.14 -33.18
N THR A 613 16.13 -28.21 -32.08
CA THR A 613 14.89 -27.44 -31.87
C THR A 613 15.03 -26.53 -30.67
N LYS A 614 14.32 -25.40 -30.65
CA LYS A 614 14.21 -24.46 -29.52
C LYS A 614 12.76 -24.42 -29.06
N GLU A 615 12.53 -24.39 -27.75
CA GLU A 615 11.21 -24.16 -27.19
C GLU A 615 10.66 -22.81 -27.68
N LYS A 616 9.40 -22.80 -28.16
CA LYS A 616 8.79 -21.57 -28.70
C LYS A 616 8.62 -20.52 -27.60
N LEU A 617 8.70 -19.24 -27.98
CA LEU A 617 8.49 -18.08 -27.09
C LEU A 617 9.37 -18.11 -25.84
N THR A 618 10.56 -18.70 -25.94
CA THR A 618 11.48 -18.86 -24.81
C THR A 618 12.81 -18.23 -25.16
N GLU A 619 13.27 -17.30 -24.33
CA GLU A 619 14.57 -16.66 -24.44
C GLU A 619 15.48 -17.07 -23.29
N MET A 620 16.78 -17.11 -23.53
CA MET A 620 17.79 -17.54 -22.56
C MET A 620 19.08 -16.74 -22.79
N SER A 621 19.85 -16.50 -21.73
CA SER A 621 21.26 -16.12 -21.89
C SER A 621 22.11 -17.34 -22.30
N THR A 622 22.66 -17.30 -23.51
CA THR A 622 23.56 -18.36 -24.02
C THR A 622 25.00 -18.22 -23.51
N GLU A 623 25.29 -17.19 -22.72
CA GLU A 623 26.63 -16.89 -22.24
C GLU A 623 27.18 -18.01 -21.33
N GLY A 624 28.38 -18.48 -21.66
CA GLY A 624 29.07 -19.52 -20.89
C GLY A 624 28.55 -20.95 -21.14
N HIS A 625 27.48 -21.14 -21.92
CA HIS A 625 26.93 -22.44 -22.29
C HIS A 625 27.48 -22.95 -23.62
N ASN A 626 27.85 -24.23 -23.65
CA ASN A 626 28.35 -24.88 -24.85
C ASN A 626 27.91 -26.33 -24.90
N LEU A 627 27.59 -26.80 -26.10
CA LEU A 627 27.47 -28.23 -26.40
C LEU A 627 28.86 -28.77 -26.71
N LEU A 628 29.29 -29.80 -25.98
CA LEU A 628 30.54 -30.49 -26.24
C LEU A 628 30.28 -31.92 -26.72
N LEU A 629 30.73 -32.21 -27.94
CA LEU A 629 30.79 -33.57 -28.47
C LEU A 629 32.16 -34.17 -28.16
N VAL A 630 32.16 -35.30 -27.48
CA VAL A 630 33.37 -36.06 -27.14
C VAL A 630 33.29 -37.43 -27.80
N PHE A 631 34.22 -37.69 -28.70
CA PHE A 631 34.46 -38.99 -29.31
C PHE A 631 35.61 -39.67 -28.57
N GLU A 632 35.41 -40.91 -28.16
CA GLU A 632 36.44 -41.75 -27.54
C GLU A 632 36.47 -43.11 -28.22
N ASP A 633 37.66 -43.57 -28.63
CA ASP A 633 37.81 -44.92 -29.18
C ASP A 633 37.59 -45.99 -28.10
N GLY A 634 37.30 -47.23 -28.51
CA GLY A 634 36.99 -48.31 -27.56
C GLY A 634 38.15 -48.70 -26.63
N GLY A 635 39.36 -48.22 -26.90
CA GLY A 635 40.54 -48.38 -26.05
C GLY A 635 40.82 -47.22 -25.10
N GLY A 636 40.13 -46.08 -25.24
CA GLY A 636 40.40 -44.84 -24.47
C GLY A 636 41.71 -44.13 -24.85
N GLU A 637 42.38 -44.57 -25.92
CA GLU A 637 43.69 -44.08 -26.36
C GLU A 637 43.58 -42.87 -27.30
N LYS A 638 42.46 -42.75 -28.01
CA LYS A 638 42.18 -41.64 -28.91
C LYS A 638 40.86 -40.98 -28.52
N ARG A 639 40.97 -39.69 -28.21
CA ARG A 639 39.86 -38.84 -27.85
C ARG A 639 39.88 -37.57 -28.68
N PHE A 640 38.72 -37.22 -29.22
CA PHE A 640 38.50 -35.99 -29.95
C PHE A 640 37.36 -35.21 -29.33
N GLU A 641 37.50 -33.89 -29.28
CA GLU A 641 36.47 -33.01 -28.75
C GLU A 641 36.14 -31.92 -29.75
N LYS A 642 34.85 -31.65 -29.95
CA LYS A 642 34.38 -30.47 -30.69
C LYS A 642 33.35 -29.73 -29.84
N LYS A 643 33.62 -28.44 -29.66
CA LYS A 643 32.80 -27.51 -28.87
C LYS A 643 31.94 -26.66 -29.80
N PHE A 644 30.67 -26.49 -29.44
CA PHE A 644 29.71 -25.65 -30.14
C PHE A 644 29.11 -24.65 -29.14
N ASP A 645 29.24 -23.36 -29.43
CA ASP A 645 28.76 -22.27 -28.58
C ASP A 645 27.26 -22.07 -28.80
N PHE A 646 26.48 -21.98 -27.71
CA PHE A 646 25.03 -21.81 -27.81
C PHE A 646 24.63 -20.52 -28.54
N LYS A 647 25.47 -19.48 -28.53
CA LYS A 647 25.19 -18.23 -29.25
C LYS A 647 25.04 -18.42 -30.77
N ASP A 648 25.61 -19.49 -31.31
CA ASP A 648 25.56 -19.79 -32.74
C ASP A 648 24.29 -20.56 -33.13
N PHE A 649 23.51 -21.08 -32.17
CA PHE A 649 22.36 -21.96 -32.46
C PHE A 649 21.21 -21.24 -33.15
N ASP A 650 20.93 -19.99 -32.75
CA ASP A 650 19.78 -19.21 -33.25
C ASP A 650 20.05 -18.50 -34.59
N VAL A 651 21.28 -18.59 -35.12
CA VAL A 651 21.64 -17.98 -36.41
C VAL A 651 21.00 -18.80 -37.55
N MET A 652 19.97 -18.25 -38.19
CA MET A 652 19.35 -18.87 -39.37
C MET A 652 20.30 -18.82 -40.56
N ASN A 653 20.34 -19.90 -41.36
CA ASN A 653 21.23 -20.12 -42.53
C ASN A 653 21.15 -19.09 -43.67
N GLY A 654 20.52 -17.94 -43.49
CA GLY A 654 20.26 -16.92 -44.52
C GLY A 654 21.48 -16.29 -45.17
N ASP A 655 22.71 -16.68 -44.81
CA ASP A 655 23.95 -16.16 -45.40
C ASP A 655 25.07 -17.21 -45.60
N SER A 656 24.77 -18.52 -45.46
CA SER A 656 25.76 -19.55 -45.75
C SER A 656 25.19 -20.63 -46.65
N THR A 657 25.44 -20.46 -47.95
CA THR A 657 25.37 -21.52 -48.97
C THR A 657 26.65 -22.35 -49.03
N ALA A 658 27.54 -22.21 -48.03
CA ALA A 658 28.79 -22.96 -48.01
C ALA A 658 28.54 -24.39 -47.52
N ASP A 659 28.99 -25.37 -48.29
CA ASP A 659 28.99 -26.81 -47.98
C ASP A 659 29.82 -27.17 -46.70
N GLU A 660 30.38 -26.18 -46.00
CA GLU A 660 31.35 -26.31 -44.90
C GLU A 660 30.98 -25.50 -43.64
N ASP A 661 29.70 -25.29 -43.31
CA ASP A 661 29.36 -24.70 -42.01
C ASP A 661 29.71 -25.68 -40.88
N ASP A 662 30.73 -25.37 -40.07
CA ASP A 662 31.22 -26.22 -38.98
C ASP A 662 30.48 -25.98 -37.65
N LYS A 663 29.37 -25.25 -37.69
CA LYS A 663 28.51 -24.90 -36.55
C LYS A 663 27.22 -25.71 -36.51
N ILE A 664 26.69 -25.91 -35.31
CA ILE A 664 25.35 -26.45 -35.08
C ILE A 664 24.37 -25.27 -35.00
N ARG A 665 23.25 -25.36 -35.74
CA ARG A 665 22.21 -24.33 -35.86
C ARG A 665 20.83 -24.95 -35.83
N LEU A 666 19.80 -24.16 -35.50
CA LEU A 666 18.41 -24.61 -35.48
C LEU A 666 17.96 -25.26 -36.79
N GLY A 667 17.15 -26.31 -36.65
CA GLY A 667 16.58 -27.08 -37.74
C GLY A 667 17.26 -28.43 -37.96
N LYS A 668 16.91 -29.07 -39.09
CA LYS A 668 17.45 -30.37 -39.52
C LYS A 668 18.63 -30.16 -40.43
N ARG A 669 19.70 -30.91 -40.21
CA ARG A 669 20.85 -30.96 -41.11
C ARG A 669 21.30 -32.39 -41.32
N GLU A 670 21.45 -32.75 -42.58
CA GLU A 670 21.95 -34.05 -43.00
C GLU A 670 23.44 -33.97 -43.31
N ASN A 671 24.15 -35.08 -43.12
CA ASN A 671 25.55 -35.23 -43.52
C ASN A 671 26.51 -34.18 -42.92
N PHE A 672 26.24 -33.68 -41.71
CA PHE A 672 27.16 -32.82 -40.96
C PHE A 672 28.49 -33.55 -40.73
N LYS A 673 29.62 -32.85 -40.86
CA LYS A 673 30.96 -33.45 -40.77
C LYS A 673 31.81 -32.70 -39.76
N ILE A 674 32.54 -33.46 -38.95
CA ILE A 674 33.64 -32.97 -38.12
C ILE A 674 34.90 -33.68 -38.63
N SER A 675 35.86 -32.91 -39.13
CA SER A 675 37.10 -33.44 -39.68
C SER A 675 38.30 -33.04 -38.81
N ILE A 676 39.14 -34.02 -38.47
CA ILE A 676 40.31 -33.85 -37.59
C ILE A 676 41.50 -34.55 -38.22
N SER A 677 42.63 -33.86 -38.33
CA SER A 677 43.87 -34.45 -38.84
C SER A 677 44.48 -35.40 -37.81
N ASP A 678 44.62 -36.68 -38.16
CA ASP A 678 45.33 -37.69 -37.37
C ASP A 678 45.95 -38.75 -38.30
N PRO A 679 47.13 -38.47 -38.90
CA PRO A 679 47.77 -39.36 -39.86
C PRO A 679 48.11 -40.74 -39.28
N GLY A 680 48.21 -40.85 -37.95
CA GLY A 680 48.56 -42.08 -37.25
C GLY A 680 47.36 -42.98 -36.93
N LEU A 681 46.13 -42.49 -37.07
CA LEU A 681 44.92 -43.20 -36.60
C LEU A 681 44.69 -44.52 -37.35
N ILE A 682 44.90 -44.54 -38.66
CA ILE A 682 44.66 -45.73 -39.50
C ILE A 682 45.57 -46.91 -39.14
N TYR A 683 46.76 -46.65 -38.59
CA TYR A 683 47.71 -47.69 -38.18
C TYR A 683 47.37 -48.31 -36.81
N LYS A 684 46.34 -47.82 -36.11
CA LYS A 684 45.90 -48.28 -34.79
C LYS A 684 44.68 -49.21 -34.86
N THR A 685 44.68 -50.13 -35.80
CA THR A 685 43.52 -51.01 -36.15
C THR A 685 42.95 -51.83 -34.99
N GLN A 686 43.73 -52.10 -33.94
CA GLN A 686 43.26 -52.83 -32.75
C GLN A 686 42.21 -52.08 -31.91
N PHE A 687 42.11 -50.75 -32.04
CA PHE A 687 41.14 -49.92 -31.32
C PHE A 687 39.98 -49.41 -32.21
N LEU A 688 40.03 -49.66 -33.52
CA LEU A 688 39.00 -49.30 -34.51
C LEU A 688 37.85 -50.34 -34.57
N LYS A 689 37.35 -50.77 -33.40
CA LYS A 689 36.23 -51.73 -33.29
C LYS A 689 34.95 -51.02 -32.88
N GLN A 690 34.98 -50.44 -31.69
CA GLN A 690 33.89 -49.61 -31.16
C GLN A 690 34.42 -48.23 -30.79
N TYR A 691 33.53 -47.26 -30.78
CA TYR A 691 33.76 -45.94 -30.20
C TYR A 691 32.56 -45.54 -29.35
N THR A 692 32.76 -44.55 -28.50
CA THR A 692 31.71 -43.90 -27.72
C THR A 692 31.63 -42.45 -28.15
N LEU A 693 30.44 -42.00 -28.55
CA LEU A 693 30.15 -40.60 -28.78
C LEU A 693 29.28 -40.09 -27.63
N SER A 694 29.72 -39.01 -27.00
CA SER A 694 29.06 -38.44 -25.82
C SER A 694 28.73 -36.96 -26.03
N ILE A 695 27.58 -36.55 -25.51
CA ILE A 695 27.13 -35.16 -25.44
C ILE A 695 27.28 -34.68 -24.00
N TYR A 696 28.01 -33.59 -23.82
CA TYR A 696 28.12 -32.86 -22.56
C TYR A 696 27.50 -31.47 -22.70
N ASP A 697 26.86 -31.01 -21.62
CA ASP A 697 26.65 -29.59 -21.36
C ASP A 697 27.92 -29.04 -20.70
N GLU A 698 28.50 -27.99 -21.26
CA GLU A 698 29.61 -27.26 -20.64
C GLU A 698 29.13 -25.86 -20.24
N PHE A 699 29.13 -25.60 -18.93
CA PHE A 699 28.75 -24.33 -18.35
C PHE A 699 29.90 -23.75 -17.52
N GLN A 700 30.30 -22.51 -17.80
CA GLN A 700 31.42 -21.83 -17.12
C GLN A 700 32.72 -22.68 -17.10
N GLY A 701 32.95 -23.42 -18.18
CA GLY A 701 34.12 -24.30 -18.36
C GLY A 701 34.04 -25.64 -17.62
N GLN A 702 32.94 -25.92 -16.91
CA GLN A 702 32.71 -27.20 -16.24
C GLN A 702 31.69 -28.04 -17.01
N ARG A 703 31.81 -29.36 -16.95
CA ARG A 703 31.12 -30.27 -17.87
C ARG A 703 30.19 -31.23 -17.15
N LYS A 704 29.01 -31.49 -17.72
CA LYS A 704 28.05 -32.50 -17.27
C LYS A 704 27.67 -33.41 -18.43
N LEU A 705 27.86 -34.71 -18.24
CA LEU A 705 27.51 -35.72 -19.25
C LEU A 705 25.98 -35.85 -19.34
N LEU A 706 25.41 -35.66 -20.53
CA LEU A 706 23.97 -35.76 -20.76
C LEU A 706 23.60 -37.06 -21.47
N ALA A 707 24.38 -37.44 -22.48
CA ALA A 707 24.10 -38.62 -23.28
C ALA A 707 25.40 -39.29 -23.75
N SER A 708 25.38 -40.61 -23.90
CA SER A 708 26.51 -41.40 -24.37
C SER A 708 26.02 -42.60 -25.16
N GLN A 709 26.50 -42.74 -26.40
CA GLN A 709 26.11 -43.81 -27.32
C GLN A 709 27.34 -44.53 -27.84
N LYS A 710 27.32 -45.87 -27.79
CA LYS A 710 28.33 -46.72 -28.40
C LYS A 710 27.96 -47.04 -29.85
N ALA A 711 28.96 -47.11 -30.71
CA ALA A 711 28.79 -47.49 -32.11
C ALA A 711 30.04 -48.19 -32.64
N ASP A 712 29.89 -48.94 -33.72
CA ASP A 712 30.99 -49.63 -34.39
C ASP A 712 31.67 -48.70 -35.40
N TRP A 713 32.99 -48.82 -35.53
CA TRP A 713 33.74 -48.06 -36.52
C TRP A 713 33.32 -48.42 -37.94
N PHE A 714 33.32 -47.43 -38.83
CA PHE A 714 33.01 -47.58 -40.26
C PHE A 714 31.61 -48.13 -40.56
N ILE A 715 30.74 -48.20 -39.55
CA ILE A 715 29.32 -48.52 -39.67
C ILE A 715 28.53 -47.28 -39.29
N THR A 716 27.57 -46.93 -40.12
CA THR A 716 26.64 -45.84 -39.84
C THR A 716 25.54 -46.36 -38.93
N THR A 717 25.35 -45.73 -37.77
CA THR A 717 24.24 -46.07 -36.85
C THR A 717 22.89 -45.82 -37.52
N ASP A 718 21.83 -46.37 -36.95
CA ASP A 718 20.47 -46.04 -37.40
C ASP A 718 20.07 -44.58 -37.19
#